data_AF-R6RQ44-F1
#
_entry.id   AF-R6RQ44-F1
#
_cell.length_a   1.000
_cell.length_b   1.000
_cell.length_c   1.000
_cell.angle_alpha   90.00
_cell.angle_beta   90.00
_cell.angle_gamma   90.00
#
_symmetry.space_group_name_H-M   'P 1'
#
loop_
_entity.id
_entity.type
_entity.pdbx_description
1 polymer ?
#
loop_
_entity_poly.entity_id
_entity_poly.type
_entity_poly.pdbx_seq_one_letter_code
_entity_poly.pdbx_strand_id
1 'polypeptide(L)'
;MSDNIRVINLNKGEVLASSGNDTEFIYYIIGGTLKAYTSFAEFIYGPGEIVGTTDAYYGINSHTYVAETDCAIEAYPFNTMSDLSKVFSEHKPELAGIVIKNNAHMLELIKCYLSLMMKCRFKDSSYSSGAHVNRWELDKYNSISSVPSDVMTAYFSSGTAINVAEMAESARLASSINDACLEMADFLGINMDYIPEEPEKEAPISMAPSDFFSGDTDLDFNEEEVMNALTGSFDAIMSYSQADSNTISEFGSLMHKFKSSSAKLSSDDDMRELRRHLSRLFYDIYYNVFMHSVQDDNLPAPVKMFLNFGYIDEELLSKDNLTKLYKLSFLVDNICNDNGVYTIYNWLKHILWGEKEPSNNNLDQSYDEYIREQIRLGKIEDQGILNDTDSKLRFEIQNMFIQTNRMTYGKASSFVPFMIEENILSPLGNMLLTADYINKFIDNVKSIDFSLFYRSAMYTNEKLGIPRESIYIECLPDIILTPCIGTYGVMWQEIVGRNRNTGGRFMLPIFCSVKPESLIYNILGHFRWELCKRIQGNYWNNVSEKSLTSEYYDYLQFYRKNRDLSDPVKDKLKSTMTSARNNFSEVFARDYEQWISYESSGSNRLNKVSRLIMSKYCPFVKDIRDKLKMNPSYTKGIEIYEKNCAIQLNHFGLLCRSLAAKGLEVPDEIKKAMEYLSR
;
A
#
# COMPACT_ATOMS: atom_id res chain seq x y z
N MET A 1 6.83 -24.17 -47.22
CA MET A 1 6.62 -24.05 -45.76
C MET A 1 5.51 -25.01 -45.39
N SER A 2 5.66 -25.75 -44.29
CA SER A 2 4.77 -26.88 -43.92
C SER A 2 3.32 -26.43 -43.68
N ASP A 3 2.35 -27.06 -44.36
CA ASP A 3 0.89 -26.90 -44.21
C ASP A 3 0.31 -27.32 -42.84
N ASN A 4 1.13 -27.44 -41.79
CA ASN A 4 0.69 -27.98 -40.51
C ASN A 4 0.17 -26.88 -39.59
N ILE A 5 -1.12 -26.96 -39.28
CA ILE A 5 -1.77 -26.25 -38.17
C ILE A 5 -1.04 -26.60 -36.87
N ARG A 6 -0.80 -25.59 -36.03
CA ARG A 6 -0.10 -25.75 -34.75
C ARG A 6 -1.05 -25.45 -33.60
N VAL A 7 -1.18 -26.40 -32.68
CA VAL A 7 -1.85 -26.13 -31.40
C VAL A 7 -0.82 -25.51 -30.44
N ILE A 8 -1.10 -24.32 -29.97
CA ILE A 8 -0.34 -23.55 -29.00
C ILE A 8 -1.11 -23.58 -27.68
N ASN A 9 -0.46 -24.03 -26.61
CA ASN A 9 -0.99 -23.88 -25.27
C ASN A 9 -0.20 -22.78 -24.57
N LEU A 10 -0.90 -21.78 -24.05
CA LEU A 10 -0.31 -20.69 -23.29
C LEU A 10 -0.82 -20.74 -21.85
N ASN A 11 0.08 -20.60 -20.89
CA ASN A 11 -0.31 -20.32 -19.51
C ASN A 11 -0.72 -18.85 -19.38
N LYS A 12 -1.54 -18.52 -18.37
CA LYS A 12 -1.81 -17.12 -18.02
C LYS A 12 -0.51 -16.29 -17.94
N GLY A 13 -0.50 -15.14 -18.58
CA GLY A 13 0.62 -14.19 -18.64
C GLY A 13 1.60 -14.42 -19.79
N GLU A 14 1.52 -15.54 -20.51
CA GLU A 14 2.39 -15.80 -21.66
C GLU A 14 1.96 -14.97 -22.88
N VAL A 15 2.96 -14.41 -23.58
CA VAL A 15 2.77 -13.61 -24.78
C VAL A 15 2.66 -14.52 -26.01
N LEU A 16 1.56 -14.41 -26.75
CA LEU A 16 1.36 -15.13 -28.00
C LEU A 16 2.15 -14.49 -29.15
N ALA A 17 2.02 -13.17 -29.29
CA ALA A 17 2.68 -12.37 -30.33
C ALA A 17 2.81 -10.92 -29.83
N SER A 18 3.90 -10.25 -30.19
CA SER A 18 4.18 -8.86 -29.80
C SER A 18 4.02 -7.93 -30.99
N SER A 19 3.50 -6.72 -30.72
CA SER A 19 3.40 -5.65 -31.72
C SER A 19 4.77 -5.35 -32.36
N GLY A 20 4.78 -5.04 -33.64
CA GLY A 20 5.97 -4.76 -34.45
C GLY A 20 6.72 -5.99 -34.98
N ASN A 21 6.41 -7.20 -34.51
CA ASN A 21 6.99 -8.43 -35.06
C ASN A 21 6.29 -8.86 -36.36
N ASP A 22 7.02 -9.49 -37.28
CA ASP A 22 6.46 -10.11 -38.47
C ASP A 22 5.37 -11.13 -38.11
N THR A 23 4.32 -11.21 -38.91
CA THR A 23 3.22 -12.16 -38.69
C THR A 23 3.02 -13.08 -39.90
N GLU A 24 2.98 -14.38 -39.63
CA GLU A 24 2.78 -15.43 -40.64
C GLU A 24 1.53 -16.28 -40.34
N PHE A 25 0.82 -15.98 -39.26
CA PHE A 25 -0.27 -16.79 -38.73
C PHE A 25 -1.46 -15.94 -38.30
N ILE A 26 -2.65 -16.53 -38.43
CA ILE A 26 -3.84 -16.12 -37.67
C ILE A 26 -4.16 -17.18 -36.63
N TYR A 27 -4.85 -16.78 -35.57
CA TYR A 27 -5.03 -17.63 -34.40
C TYR A 27 -6.51 -17.81 -34.08
N TYR A 28 -6.96 -19.06 -34.01
CA TYR A 28 -8.30 -19.41 -33.56
C TYR A 28 -8.25 -19.86 -32.09
N ILE A 29 -9.05 -19.23 -31.24
CA ILE A 29 -9.07 -19.52 -29.80
C ILE A 29 -10.01 -20.70 -29.53
N ILE A 30 -9.48 -21.85 -29.14
CA ILE A 30 -10.28 -23.03 -28.77
C ILE A 30 -10.85 -22.87 -27.36
N GLY A 31 -10.02 -22.37 -26.43
CA GLY A 31 -10.37 -22.23 -25.02
C GLY A 31 -9.47 -21.21 -24.33
N GLY A 32 -9.98 -20.57 -23.29
CA GLY A 32 -9.30 -19.48 -22.59
C GLY A 32 -9.64 -18.10 -23.16
N THR A 33 -8.95 -17.08 -22.65
CA THR A 33 -9.14 -15.67 -23.01
C THR A 33 -7.80 -15.01 -23.31
N LEU A 34 -7.70 -14.35 -24.46
CA LEU A 34 -6.58 -13.50 -24.85
C LEU A 34 -6.93 -12.03 -24.65
N LYS A 35 -5.97 -11.24 -24.19
CA LYS A 35 -6.04 -9.79 -24.15
C LYS A 35 -5.06 -9.21 -25.17
N ALA A 36 -5.56 -8.35 -26.06
CA ALA A 36 -4.79 -7.65 -27.08
C ALA A 36 -4.57 -6.21 -26.64
N TYR A 37 -3.31 -5.79 -26.63
CA TYR A 37 -2.87 -4.45 -26.24
C TYR A 37 -2.48 -3.66 -27.48
N THR A 38 -2.98 -2.42 -27.56
CA THR A 38 -2.59 -1.39 -28.52
C THR A 38 -2.14 -0.15 -27.75
N SER A 39 -1.49 0.80 -28.42
CA SER A 39 -1.11 2.07 -27.81
C SER A 39 -2.31 2.90 -27.32
N PHE A 40 -3.54 2.57 -27.73
CA PHE A 40 -4.74 3.38 -27.49
C PHE A 40 -5.86 2.67 -26.72
N ALA A 41 -5.87 1.34 -26.65
CA ALA A 41 -6.90 0.53 -26.00
C ALA A 41 -6.47 -0.93 -25.79
N GLU A 42 -7.26 -1.63 -24.97
CA GLU A 42 -7.16 -3.06 -24.73
C GLU A 42 -8.43 -3.77 -25.22
N PHE A 43 -8.29 -4.92 -25.86
CA PHE A 43 -9.40 -5.74 -26.35
C PHE A 43 -9.33 -7.16 -25.80
N ILE A 44 -10.48 -7.76 -25.53
CA ILE A 44 -10.57 -9.12 -24.99
C ILE A 44 -11.16 -10.03 -26.06
N TYR A 45 -10.52 -11.19 -26.26
CA TYR A 45 -10.94 -12.23 -27.19
C TYR A 45 -11.08 -13.56 -26.44
N GLY A 46 -12.18 -14.26 -26.67
CA GLY A 46 -12.50 -15.54 -26.05
C GLY A 46 -12.67 -16.69 -27.04
N PRO A 47 -13.17 -17.85 -26.58
CA PRO A 47 -13.27 -19.05 -27.40
C PRO A 47 -14.16 -18.84 -28.63
N GLY A 48 -13.73 -19.33 -29.79
CA GLY A 48 -14.42 -19.20 -31.07
C GLY A 48 -14.19 -17.87 -31.79
N GLU A 49 -13.21 -17.08 -31.38
CA GLU A 49 -12.77 -15.86 -32.06
C GLU A 49 -11.46 -16.08 -32.80
N ILE A 50 -11.23 -15.29 -33.86
CA ILE A 50 -9.99 -15.27 -34.62
C ILE A 50 -9.27 -13.97 -34.32
N VAL A 51 -8.00 -14.06 -33.91
CA VAL A 51 -7.10 -12.90 -33.75
C VAL A 51 -5.99 -12.94 -34.80
N GLY A 52 -5.40 -11.79 -35.10
CA GLY A 52 -4.33 -11.67 -36.09
C GLY A 52 -4.78 -11.37 -37.53
N THR A 53 -6.08 -11.24 -37.82
CA THR A 53 -6.56 -10.95 -39.18
C THR A 53 -6.19 -9.56 -39.67
N THR A 54 -6.28 -8.55 -38.79
CA THR A 54 -5.80 -7.18 -39.06
C THR A 54 -4.27 -7.15 -39.17
N ASP A 55 -3.57 -7.87 -38.29
CA ASP A 55 -2.11 -7.96 -38.29
C ASP A 55 -1.58 -8.56 -39.58
N ALA A 56 -2.19 -9.67 -40.01
CA ALA A 56 -1.80 -10.37 -41.22
C ALA A 56 -2.16 -9.58 -42.49
N TYR A 57 -3.08 -8.61 -42.39
CA TYR A 57 -3.30 -7.61 -43.44
C TYR A 57 -2.14 -6.62 -43.55
N TYR A 58 -1.52 -6.23 -42.42
CA TYR A 58 -0.31 -5.39 -42.39
C TYR A 58 0.99 -6.16 -42.69
N GLY A 59 1.00 -7.47 -42.45
CA GLY A 59 2.22 -8.29 -42.48
C GLY A 59 3.08 -8.18 -41.20
N ILE A 60 2.64 -7.37 -40.24
CA ILE A 60 3.24 -7.22 -38.91
C ILE A 60 2.13 -7.23 -37.85
N ASN A 61 2.45 -7.69 -36.64
CA ASN A 61 1.54 -7.59 -35.52
C ASN A 61 1.32 -6.11 -35.15
N SER A 62 0.09 -5.64 -35.26
CA SER A 62 -0.35 -4.31 -34.79
C SER A 62 -0.70 -4.32 -33.30
N HIS A 63 -0.92 -5.50 -32.72
CA HIS A 63 -1.25 -5.71 -31.30
C HIS A 63 -0.23 -6.62 -30.62
N THR A 64 -0.09 -6.45 -29.30
CA THR A 64 0.53 -7.48 -28.45
C THR A 64 -0.55 -8.33 -27.81
N TYR A 65 -0.52 -9.64 -28.01
CA TYR A 65 -1.51 -10.59 -27.48
C TYR A 65 -0.95 -11.38 -26.31
N VAL A 66 -1.68 -11.40 -25.20
CA VAL A 66 -1.26 -12.03 -23.94
C VAL A 66 -2.39 -12.89 -23.40
N ALA A 67 -2.06 -14.07 -22.88
CA ALA A 67 -3.02 -14.97 -22.25
C ALA A 67 -3.52 -14.40 -20.91
N GLU A 68 -4.80 -14.04 -20.83
CA GLU A 68 -5.46 -13.59 -19.58
C GLU A 68 -5.83 -14.78 -18.69
N THR A 69 -6.09 -15.93 -19.31
CA THR A 69 -6.24 -17.24 -18.67
C THR A 69 -5.39 -18.25 -19.42
N ASP A 70 -5.26 -19.47 -18.91
CA ASP A 70 -4.69 -20.56 -19.70
C ASP A 70 -5.48 -20.71 -21.02
N CYS A 71 -4.77 -20.73 -22.14
CA CYS A 71 -5.34 -20.71 -23.49
C CYS A 71 -4.89 -21.93 -24.30
N ALA A 72 -5.81 -22.45 -25.10
CA ALA A 72 -5.54 -23.40 -26.17
C ALA A 72 -5.91 -22.74 -27.51
N ILE A 73 -4.96 -22.63 -28.42
CA ILE A 73 -5.04 -21.82 -29.63
C ILE A 73 -4.56 -22.62 -30.83
N GLU A 74 -5.29 -22.57 -31.94
CA GLU A 74 -4.83 -23.09 -33.23
C GLU A 74 -4.24 -21.97 -34.08
N ALA A 75 -2.97 -22.09 -34.45
CA ALA A 75 -2.29 -21.18 -35.37
C ALA A 75 -2.36 -21.72 -36.80
N TYR A 76 -2.95 -20.92 -37.68
CA TYR A 76 -3.13 -21.21 -39.10
C TYR A 76 -2.20 -20.34 -39.93
N PRO A 77 -1.34 -20.91 -40.79
CA PRO A 77 -0.54 -20.13 -41.73
C PRO A 77 -1.44 -19.23 -42.59
N PHE A 78 -1.10 -17.96 -42.70
CA PHE A 78 -1.91 -16.98 -43.40
C PHE A 78 -1.06 -16.14 -44.35
N ASN A 79 -1.41 -16.15 -45.63
CA ASN A 79 -0.80 -15.29 -46.65
C ASN A 79 -1.86 -14.41 -47.34
N THR A 80 -3.09 -14.90 -47.41
CA THR A 80 -4.19 -14.28 -48.15
C THR A 80 -5.50 -14.52 -47.42
N MET A 81 -6.49 -13.67 -47.66
CA MET A 81 -7.83 -13.86 -47.08
C MET A 81 -8.48 -15.19 -47.47
N SER A 82 -8.10 -15.81 -48.60
CA SER A 82 -8.56 -17.16 -48.95
C SER A 82 -8.12 -18.25 -47.97
N ASP A 83 -7.06 -18.04 -47.20
CA ASP A 83 -6.56 -19.00 -46.22
C ASP A 83 -7.54 -19.17 -45.04
N LEU A 84 -8.41 -18.18 -44.76
CA LEU A 84 -9.49 -18.29 -43.76
C LEU A 84 -10.47 -19.42 -44.06
N SER A 85 -10.59 -19.82 -45.32
CA SER A 85 -11.42 -20.96 -45.73
C SER A 85 -11.01 -22.26 -45.03
N LYS A 86 -9.73 -22.41 -44.66
CA LYS A 86 -9.21 -23.55 -43.90
C LYS A 86 -9.78 -23.58 -42.49
N VAL A 87 -9.67 -22.48 -41.74
CA VAL A 87 -10.26 -22.32 -40.39
C VAL A 87 -11.75 -22.62 -40.42
N PHE A 88 -12.47 -22.04 -41.37
CA PHE A 88 -13.91 -22.23 -41.50
C PHE A 88 -14.33 -23.65 -41.90
N SER A 89 -13.48 -24.37 -42.63
CA SER A 89 -13.77 -25.76 -43.02
C SER A 89 -13.65 -26.72 -41.84
N GLU A 90 -12.74 -26.43 -40.90
CA GLU A 90 -12.48 -27.24 -39.70
C GLU A 90 -13.48 -26.94 -38.58
N HIS A 91 -13.90 -25.68 -38.44
CA HIS A 91 -14.88 -25.22 -37.45
C HIS A 91 -16.25 -24.93 -38.09
N LYS A 92 -16.67 -25.82 -39.00
CA LYS A 92 -17.91 -25.64 -39.79
C LYS A 92 -19.19 -25.51 -38.94
N PRO A 93 -19.38 -26.25 -37.84
CA PRO A 93 -20.55 -26.06 -36.97
C PRO A 93 -20.60 -24.67 -36.31
N GLU A 94 -19.44 -24.07 -36.05
CA GLU A 94 -19.26 -22.78 -35.37
C GLU A 94 -19.16 -21.60 -36.33
N LEU A 95 -19.20 -21.85 -37.64
CA LEU A 95 -18.94 -20.92 -38.74
C LEU A 95 -19.64 -19.56 -38.58
N ALA A 96 -20.94 -19.57 -38.33
CA ALA A 96 -21.71 -18.34 -38.13
C ALA A 96 -21.32 -17.62 -36.84
N GLY A 97 -21.00 -18.36 -35.79
CA GLY A 97 -20.57 -17.82 -34.50
C GLY A 97 -19.26 -17.03 -34.60
N ILE A 98 -18.31 -17.52 -35.41
CA ILE A 98 -17.02 -16.85 -35.64
C ILE A 98 -17.24 -15.45 -36.24
N VAL A 99 -18.03 -15.37 -37.32
CA VAL A 99 -18.28 -14.10 -38.02
C VAL A 99 -19.11 -13.13 -37.18
N ILE A 100 -20.11 -13.64 -36.45
CA ILE A 100 -20.94 -12.81 -35.55
C ILE A 100 -20.07 -12.18 -34.45
N LYS A 101 -19.14 -12.95 -33.86
CA LYS A 101 -18.22 -12.43 -32.85
C LYS A 101 -17.25 -11.39 -33.43
N ASN A 102 -16.71 -11.63 -34.64
CA ASN A 102 -15.91 -10.63 -35.35
C ASN A 102 -16.68 -9.32 -35.57
N ASN A 103 -17.97 -9.40 -35.95
CA ASN A 103 -18.81 -8.21 -36.11
C ASN A 103 -19.06 -7.47 -34.79
N ALA A 104 -19.20 -8.20 -33.68
CA ALA A 104 -19.31 -7.60 -32.35
C ALA A 104 -18.00 -6.90 -31.96
N HIS A 105 -16.84 -7.52 -32.24
CA HIS A 105 -15.53 -6.92 -32.01
C HIS A 105 -15.34 -5.63 -32.83
N MET A 106 -15.73 -5.63 -34.10
CA MET A 106 -15.70 -4.42 -34.94
C MET A 106 -16.50 -3.26 -34.34
N LEU A 107 -17.63 -3.54 -33.70
CA LEU A 107 -18.43 -2.52 -33.02
C LEU A 107 -17.68 -1.91 -31.81
N GLU A 108 -16.97 -2.73 -31.04
CA GLU A 108 -16.14 -2.24 -29.93
C GLU A 108 -14.98 -1.38 -30.42
N LEU A 109 -14.32 -1.77 -31.51
CA LEU A 109 -13.28 -0.97 -32.17
C LEU A 109 -13.81 0.38 -32.66
N ILE A 110 -15.02 0.40 -33.26
CA ILE A 110 -15.69 1.64 -33.70
C ILE A 110 -16.03 2.54 -32.51
N LYS A 111 -16.52 2.00 -31.39
CA LYS A 111 -16.78 2.79 -30.17
C LYS A 111 -15.50 3.42 -29.64
N CYS A 112 -14.40 2.68 -29.62
CA CYS A 112 -13.09 3.18 -29.23
C CYS A 112 -12.67 4.36 -30.12
N TYR A 113 -12.74 4.18 -31.44
CA TYR A 113 -12.46 5.24 -32.42
C TYR A 113 -13.27 6.51 -32.20
N LEU A 114 -14.59 6.39 -32.03
CA LEU A 114 -15.47 7.54 -31.81
C LEU A 114 -15.16 8.24 -30.47
N SER A 115 -14.85 7.47 -29.43
CA SER A 115 -14.47 8.00 -28.12
C SER A 115 -13.17 8.81 -28.18
N LEU A 116 -12.13 8.28 -28.83
CA LEU A 116 -10.87 9.00 -29.03
C LEU A 116 -11.06 10.25 -29.90
N MET A 117 -11.86 10.16 -30.96
CA MET A 117 -12.19 11.31 -31.82
C MET A 117 -12.89 12.43 -31.03
N MET A 118 -13.80 12.08 -30.11
CA MET A 118 -14.43 13.05 -29.21
C MET A 118 -13.43 13.70 -28.26
N LYS A 119 -12.51 12.91 -27.67
CA LYS A 119 -11.45 13.43 -26.77
C LYS A 119 -10.51 14.39 -27.51
N CYS A 120 -10.08 14.04 -28.73
CA CYS A 120 -9.25 14.92 -29.55
C CYS A 120 -9.99 16.22 -29.87
N ARG A 121 -11.27 16.16 -30.24
CA ARG A 121 -12.08 17.36 -30.53
C ARG A 121 -12.42 18.20 -29.31
N PHE A 122 -12.43 17.61 -28.12
CA PHE A 122 -12.54 18.36 -26.88
C PHE A 122 -11.25 19.17 -26.59
N LYS A 123 -10.09 18.57 -26.86
CA LYS A 123 -8.76 19.22 -26.73
C LYS A 123 -8.53 20.29 -27.82
N ASP A 124 -8.92 19.99 -29.06
CA ASP A 124 -8.90 20.92 -30.20
C ASP A 124 -10.13 20.69 -31.09
N SER A 125 -11.07 21.63 -31.06
CA SER A 125 -12.34 21.55 -31.81
C SER A 125 -12.17 21.40 -33.34
N SER A 126 -11.00 21.74 -33.88
CA SER A 126 -10.69 21.62 -35.31
C SER A 126 -10.07 20.28 -35.70
N TYR A 127 -9.78 19.41 -34.73
CA TYR A 127 -9.07 18.15 -34.95
C TYR A 127 -9.80 17.20 -35.93
N SER A 128 -9.02 16.66 -36.87
CA SER A 128 -9.37 15.50 -37.70
C SER A 128 -8.16 14.60 -37.88
N SER A 129 -8.35 13.28 -37.79
CA SER A 129 -7.33 12.31 -38.17
C SER A 129 -7.07 12.35 -39.68
N GLY A 130 -5.82 12.09 -40.08
CA GLY A 130 -5.39 11.95 -41.46
C GLY A 130 -5.81 10.62 -42.10
N ALA A 131 -6.06 9.59 -41.28
CA ALA A 131 -6.58 8.31 -41.72
C ALA A 131 -8.07 8.41 -42.13
N HIS A 132 -8.39 7.91 -43.33
CA HIS A 132 -9.73 8.03 -43.90
C HIS A 132 -10.62 6.83 -43.50
N VAL A 133 -11.50 7.04 -42.52
CA VAL A 133 -12.54 6.07 -42.14
C VAL A 133 -13.88 6.50 -42.74
N ASN A 134 -14.43 5.72 -43.67
CA ASN A 134 -15.69 6.08 -44.32
C ASN A 134 -16.87 5.92 -43.35
N ARG A 135 -17.71 6.95 -43.27
CA ARG A 135 -18.91 6.96 -42.43
C ARG A 135 -19.88 5.81 -42.74
N TRP A 136 -20.07 5.47 -44.02
CA TRP A 136 -21.01 4.39 -44.39
C TRP A 136 -20.54 3.02 -43.88
N GLU A 137 -19.24 2.80 -43.71
CA GLU A 137 -18.68 1.57 -43.15
C GLU A 137 -18.94 1.48 -41.64
N LEU A 138 -18.83 2.61 -40.93
CA LEU A 138 -19.23 2.70 -39.52
C LEU A 138 -20.73 2.42 -39.35
N ASP A 139 -21.54 3.02 -40.21
CA ASP A 139 -23.00 2.84 -40.21
C ASP A 139 -23.39 1.40 -40.55
N LYS A 140 -22.64 0.70 -41.44
CA LYS A 140 -22.82 -0.74 -41.75
C LYS A 140 -22.75 -1.56 -40.46
N TYR A 141 -21.65 -1.51 -39.73
CA TYR A 141 -21.47 -2.33 -38.52
C TYR A 141 -22.41 -1.93 -37.37
N ASN A 142 -22.70 -0.63 -37.22
CA ASN A 142 -23.74 -0.19 -36.29
C ASN A 142 -25.11 -0.80 -36.64
N SER A 143 -25.47 -0.87 -37.92
CA SER A 143 -26.74 -1.44 -38.36
C SER A 143 -26.82 -2.97 -38.21
N ILE A 144 -25.68 -3.68 -38.31
CA ILE A 144 -25.63 -5.14 -38.12
C ILE A 144 -26.15 -5.54 -36.73
N SER A 145 -25.91 -4.71 -35.71
CA SER A 145 -26.43 -4.94 -34.34
C SER A 145 -27.97 -4.98 -34.25
N SER A 146 -28.67 -4.42 -35.23
CA SER A 146 -30.14 -4.41 -35.30
C SER A 146 -30.73 -5.62 -36.03
N VAL A 147 -29.89 -6.46 -36.65
CA VAL A 147 -30.33 -7.67 -37.35
C VAL A 147 -30.62 -8.77 -36.31
N PRO A 148 -31.75 -9.48 -36.40
CA PRO A 148 -32.05 -10.60 -35.50
C PRO A 148 -30.98 -11.71 -35.56
N SER A 149 -30.66 -12.28 -34.39
CA SER A 149 -29.59 -13.28 -34.25
C SER A 149 -29.81 -14.53 -35.10
N ASP A 150 -31.04 -15.00 -35.22
CA ASP A 150 -31.42 -16.16 -36.03
C ASP A 150 -31.20 -15.92 -37.53
N VAL A 151 -31.49 -14.70 -38.00
CA VAL A 151 -31.24 -14.27 -39.38
C VAL A 151 -29.73 -14.20 -39.67
N MET A 152 -28.95 -13.61 -38.76
CA MET A 152 -27.49 -13.57 -38.89
C MET A 152 -26.88 -14.97 -38.90
N THR A 153 -27.33 -15.85 -38.00
CA THR A 153 -26.88 -17.24 -37.96
C THR A 153 -27.20 -17.95 -39.27
N ALA A 154 -28.43 -17.85 -39.77
CA ALA A 154 -28.82 -18.47 -41.04
C ALA A 154 -28.00 -17.94 -42.24
N TYR A 155 -27.73 -16.63 -42.28
CA TYR A 155 -26.95 -16.01 -43.34
C TYR A 155 -25.48 -16.47 -43.34
N PHE A 156 -24.79 -16.40 -42.21
CA PHE A 156 -23.37 -16.79 -42.13
C PHE A 156 -23.17 -18.32 -42.14
N SER A 157 -24.20 -19.10 -41.86
CA SER A 157 -24.19 -20.56 -42.09
C SER A 157 -24.33 -20.94 -43.57
N SER A 158 -24.72 -20.01 -44.46
CA SER A 158 -25.05 -20.32 -45.85
C SER A 158 -23.85 -20.66 -46.74
N GLY A 159 -22.64 -20.20 -46.39
CA GLY A 159 -21.44 -20.57 -47.13
C GLY A 159 -20.16 -19.87 -46.69
N THR A 160 -19.04 -20.58 -46.81
CA THR A 160 -17.70 -20.10 -46.45
C THR A 160 -17.23 -18.89 -47.25
N ALA A 161 -17.62 -18.78 -48.53
CA ALA A 161 -17.22 -17.66 -49.38
C ALA A 161 -17.73 -16.30 -48.85
N ILE A 162 -18.95 -16.26 -48.31
CA ILE A 162 -19.54 -15.05 -47.72
C ILE A 162 -18.78 -14.64 -46.47
N ASN A 163 -18.38 -15.62 -45.65
CA ASN A 163 -17.67 -15.37 -44.40
C ASN A 163 -16.23 -14.88 -44.65
N VAL A 164 -15.55 -15.47 -45.63
CA VAL A 164 -14.23 -14.98 -46.06
C VAL A 164 -14.33 -13.54 -46.57
N ALA A 165 -15.36 -13.22 -47.35
CA ALA A 165 -15.58 -11.86 -47.84
C ALA A 165 -15.84 -10.86 -46.69
N GLU A 166 -16.70 -11.21 -45.72
CA GLU A 166 -17.00 -10.35 -44.58
C GLU A 166 -15.76 -10.12 -43.70
N MET A 167 -14.98 -11.17 -43.39
CA MET A 167 -13.73 -11.04 -42.62
C MET A 167 -12.69 -10.18 -43.35
N ALA A 168 -12.63 -10.25 -44.69
CA ALA A 168 -11.73 -9.43 -45.48
C ALA A 168 -12.14 -7.95 -45.45
N GLU A 169 -13.44 -7.66 -45.55
CA GLU A 169 -13.97 -6.30 -45.40
C GLU A 169 -13.73 -5.75 -43.98
N SER A 170 -13.96 -6.56 -42.94
CA SER A 170 -13.74 -6.15 -41.56
C SER A 170 -12.27 -5.87 -41.26
N ALA A 171 -11.35 -6.72 -41.72
CA ALA A 171 -9.91 -6.53 -41.53
C ALA A 171 -9.40 -5.23 -42.18
N ARG A 172 -9.88 -4.91 -43.39
CA ARG A 172 -9.54 -3.64 -44.06
C ARG A 172 -10.04 -2.43 -43.26
N LEU A 173 -11.29 -2.47 -42.80
CA LEU A 173 -11.84 -1.36 -41.98
C LEU A 173 -11.10 -1.24 -40.64
N ALA A 174 -10.82 -2.36 -39.98
CA ALA A 174 -10.09 -2.40 -38.72
C ALA A 174 -8.71 -1.76 -38.86
N SER A 175 -8.01 -2.01 -39.97
CA SER A 175 -6.74 -1.35 -40.30
C SER A 175 -6.91 0.18 -40.41
N SER A 176 -7.90 0.67 -41.17
CA SER A 176 -8.13 2.11 -41.29
C SER A 176 -8.49 2.77 -39.95
N ILE A 177 -9.21 2.07 -39.08
CA ILE A 177 -9.54 2.55 -37.73
C ILE A 177 -8.30 2.53 -36.83
N ASN A 178 -7.49 1.48 -36.89
CA ASN A 178 -6.26 1.35 -36.10
C ASN A 178 -5.30 2.51 -36.38
N ASP A 179 -5.06 2.84 -37.65
CA ASP A 179 -4.20 3.97 -38.04
C ASP A 179 -4.73 5.29 -37.47
N ALA A 180 -6.04 5.52 -37.55
CA ALA A 180 -6.66 6.72 -36.98
C ALA A 180 -6.53 6.78 -35.46
N CYS A 181 -6.71 5.65 -34.77
CA CYS A 181 -6.60 5.58 -33.31
C CYS A 181 -5.16 5.81 -32.82
N LEU A 182 -4.16 5.33 -33.57
CA LEU A 182 -2.75 5.61 -33.27
C LEU A 182 -2.43 7.11 -33.37
N GLU A 183 -2.83 7.77 -34.47
CA GLU A 183 -2.66 9.22 -34.61
C GLU A 183 -3.35 10.02 -33.48
N MET A 184 -4.53 9.55 -33.06
CA MET A 184 -5.29 10.17 -31.97
C MET A 184 -4.63 9.95 -30.61
N ALA A 185 -4.10 8.76 -30.34
CA ALA A 185 -3.39 8.46 -29.11
C ALA A 185 -2.11 9.29 -28.98
N ASP A 186 -1.32 9.40 -30.06
CA ASP A 186 -0.13 10.25 -30.11
C ASP A 186 -0.48 11.72 -29.81
N PHE A 187 -1.55 12.25 -30.43
CA PHE A 187 -2.00 13.62 -30.18
C PHE A 187 -2.47 13.87 -28.74
N LEU A 188 -3.07 12.84 -28.12
CA LEU A 188 -3.55 12.89 -26.74
C LEU A 188 -2.45 12.58 -25.71
N GLY A 189 -1.30 12.06 -26.13
CA GLY A 189 -0.25 11.57 -25.25
C GLY A 189 -0.65 10.27 -24.52
N ILE A 190 -1.51 9.46 -25.12
CA ILE A 190 -1.93 8.16 -24.59
C ILE A 190 -0.92 7.11 -25.04
N ASN A 191 -0.41 6.30 -24.11
CA ASN A 191 0.36 5.11 -24.41
C ASN A 191 -0.13 3.95 -23.53
N MET A 192 -0.77 2.97 -24.17
CA MET A 192 -1.27 1.74 -23.55
C MET A 192 -0.55 0.49 -24.07
N ASP A 193 0.66 0.66 -24.64
CA ASP A 193 1.45 -0.46 -25.13
C ASP A 193 1.65 -1.51 -24.04
N TYR A 194 1.63 -2.79 -24.45
CA TYR A 194 1.93 -3.86 -23.53
C TYR A 194 3.37 -3.72 -23.03
N ILE A 195 3.48 -3.47 -21.73
CA ILE A 195 4.73 -3.57 -20.99
C ILE A 195 4.76 -5.01 -20.45
N PRO A 196 5.66 -5.88 -20.93
CA PRO A 196 5.81 -7.21 -20.35
C PRO A 196 5.99 -7.10 -18.85
N GLU A 197 5.19 -7.84 -18.09
CA GLU A 197 5.50 -8.05 -16.68
C GLU A 197 6.89 -8.70 -16.64
N GLU A 198 7.92 -7.92 -16.25
CA GLU A 198 9.20 -8.51 -15.91
C GLU A 198 8.91 -9.58 -14.84
N PRO A 199 9.46 -10.80 -14.95
CA PRO A 199 9.28 -11.80 -13.91
C PRO A 199 9.69 -11.15 -12.59
N GLU A 200 8.70 -10.92 -11.71
CA GLU A 200 8.84 -10.03 -10.57
C GLU A 200 10.13 -10.34 -9.82
N LYS A 201 11.15 -9.51 -10.04
CA LYS A 201 12.09 -9.23 -8.96
C LYS A 201 11.33 -8.28 -8.08
N GLU A 202 10.92 -8.77 -6.91
CA GLU A 202 10.47 -7.94 -5.79
C GLU A 202 11.35 -6.69 -5.71
N ALA A 203 10.84 -5.59 -6.26
CA ALA A 203 11.36 -4.26 -6.04
C ALA A 203 10.37 -3.59 -5.08
N PRO A 204 10.85 -3.02 -3.96
CA PRO A 204 10.00 -2.33 -3.01
C PRO A 204 9.25 -1.20 -3.70
N ILE A 205 8.00 -1.02 -3.29
CA ILE A 205 7.03 -0.02 -3.76
C ILE A 205 7.70 1.34 -3.95
N SER A 206 8.06 1.69 -5.18
CA SER A 206 8.43 3.05 -5.54
C SER A 206 7.18 3.82 -5.95
N MET A 207 6.31 4.10 -4.98
CA MET A 207 5.51 5.34 -5.03
C MET A 207 6.33 6.38 -4.29
N ALA A 208 7.37 6.90 -4.94
CA ALA A 208 8.03 8.08 -4.41
C ALA A 208 7.00 9.24 -4.46
N PRO A 209 6.84 10.03 -3.39
CA PRO A 209 6.01 11.23 -3.41
C PRO A 209 6.57 12.35 -4.31
N SER A 210 7.57 12.05 -5.16
CA SER A 210 8.17 12.98 -6.12
C SER A 210 7.13 13.58 -7.07
N ASP A 211 6.07 12.84 -7.39
CA ASP A 211 5.02 13.28 -8.32
C ASP A 211 4.21 14.47 -7.78
N PHE A 212 4.18 14.68 -6.45
CA PHE A 212 3.51 15.84 -5.84
C PHE A 212 4.24 17.17 -6.07
N PHE A 213 5.55 17.13 -6.29
CA PHE A 213 6.37 18.32 -6.54
C PHE A 213 6.68 18.52 -8.03
N SER A 214 6.34 17.56 -8.89
CA SER A 214 6.58 17.59 -10.33
C SER A 214 5.31 17.74 -11.19
N GLY A 215 4.11 17.60 -10.61
CA GLY A 215 2.83 17.86 -11.29
C GLY A 215 2.31 19.29 -11.09
N ASP A 216 1.57 19.80 -12.09
CA ASP A 216 0.74 21.01 -12.01
C ASP A 216 -0.19 20.92 -10.78
N THR A 217 0.25 21.46 -9.66
CA THR A 217 -0.64 21.81 -8.56
C THR A 217 -1.09 23.24 -8.83
N ASP A 218 -2.38 23.55 -8.68
CA ASP A 218 -2.93 24.92 -8.82
C ASP A 218 -2.32 25.95 -7.82
N LEU A 219 -1.29 25.57 -7.07
CA LEU A 219 -0.57 26.32 -6.05
C LEU A 219 0.84 26.71 -6.54
N ASP A 220 0.89 27.48 -7.62
CA ASP A 220 2.13 28.06 -8.11
C ASP A 220 2.41 29.40 -7.41
N PHE A 221 2.98 29.30 -6.20
CA PHE A 221 3.51 30.45 -5.49
C PHE A 221 4.87 30.86 -6.09
N ASN A 222 5.04 32.15 -6.34
CA ASN A 222 6.35 32.70 -6.68
C ASN A 222 7.28 32.62 -5.44
N GLU A 223 8.54 32.23 -5.62
CA GLU A 223 9.54 32.18 -4.54
C GLU A 223 9.62 33.49 -3.75
N GLU A 224 9.50 34.65 -4.41
CA GLU A 224 9.55 35.95 -3.74
C GLU A 224 8.36 36.18 -2.79
N GLU A 225 7.16 35.74 -3.17
CA GLU A 225 5.97 35.82 -2.32
C GLU A 225 6.11 34.91 -1.10
N VAL A 226 6.62 33.69 -1.30
CA VAL A 226 6.88 32.75 -0.21
C VAL A 226 7.89 33.33 0.77
N MET A 227 9.02 33.86 0.28
CA MET A 227 10.04 34.44 1.14
C MET A 227 9.51 35.65 1.90
N ASN A 228 8.68 36.50 1.28
CA ASN A 228 8.02 37.61 1.96
C ASN A 228 7.07 37.13 3.06
N ALA A 229 6.31 36.06 2.80
CA ALA A 229 5.39 35.47 3.78
C ALA A 229 6.12 34.78 4.96
N LEU A 230 7.36 34.33 4.74
CA LEU A 230 8.18 33.66 5.75
C LEU A 230 9.20 34.57 6.44
N THR A 231 9.36 35.82 6.00
CA THR A 231 10.29 36.76 6.63
C THR A 231 9.84 37.11 8.05
N GLY A 232 10.72 36.96 9.03
CA GLY A 232 10.42 37.17 10.44
C GLY A 232 9.60 36.04 11.06
N SER A 233 9.74 34.81 10.56
CA SER A 233 8.93 33.67 11.03
C SER A 233 9.14 33.39 12.51
N PHE A 234 10.37 33.52 13.01
CA PHE A 234 10.67 33.32 14.43
C PHE A 234 9.84 34.28 15.30
N ASP A 235 9.89 35.58 15.00
CA ASP A 235 9.15 36.60 15.76
C ASP A 235 7.63 36.42 15.63
N ALA A 236 7.15 36.01 14.45
CA ALA A 236 5.74 35.72 14.22
C ALA A 236 5.26 34.54 15.09
N ILE A 237 6.02 33.44 15.15
CA ILE A 237 5.69 32.27 15.98
C ILE A 237 5.77 32.62 17.47
N MET A 238 6.82 33.35 17.90
CA MET A 238 6.95 33.76 19.30
C MET A 238 5.80 34.68 19.73
N SER A 239 5.42 35.64 18.89
CA SER A 239 4.27 36.52 19.14
C SER A 239 2.96 35.73 19.21
N TYR A 240 2.79 34.75 18.31
CA TYR A 240 1.61 33.89 18.30
C TYR A 240 1.51 32.99 19.54
N SER A 241 2.66 32.57 20.10
CA SER A 241 2.70 31.70 21.28
C SER A 241 2.14 32.36 22.54
N GLN A 242 2.12 33.69 22.63
CA GLN A 242 1.76 34.43 23.86
C GLN A 242 2.54 33.96 25.12
N ALA A 243 3.73 33.38 24.94
CA ALA A 243 4.61 33.01 26.03
C ALA A 243 5.14 34.25 26.77
N ASP A 244 5.61 34.06 28.00
CA ASP A 244 6.16 35.17 28.78
C ASP A 244 7.45 35.73 28.15
N SER A 245 7.69 37.02 28.37
CA SER A 245 8.82 37.73 27.74
C SER A 245 10.18 37.15 28.13
N ASN A 246 10.31 36.52 29.30
CA ASN A 246 11.59 35.91 29.70
C ASN A 246 11.85 34.65 28.87
N THR A 247 10.84 33.78 28.74
CA THR A 247 10.90 32.57 27.89
C THR A 247 11.25 32.91 26.44
N ILE A 248 10.60 33.92 25.85
CA ILE A 248 10.86 34.35 24.47
C ILE A 248 12.29 34.90 24.33
N SER A 249 12.72 35.76 25.27
CA SER A 249 14.07 36.34 25.24
C SER A 249 15.17 35.28 25.42
N GLU A 250 14.94 34.30 26.31
CA GLU A 250 15.87 33.20 26.55
C GLU A 250 15.96 32.31 25.31
N PHE A 251 14.82 31.92 24.74
CA PHE A 251 14.77 31.10 23.53
C PHE A 251 15.46 31.79 22.35
N GLY A 252 15.20 33.09 22.14
CA GLY A 252 15.87 33.89 21.10
C GLY A 252 17.39 33.97 21.29
N SER A 253 17.87 34.15 22.52
CA SER A 253 19.31 34.16 22.82
C SER A 253 19.99 32.82 22.50
N LEU A 254 19.36 31.71 22.90
CA LEU A 254 19.87 30.37 22.62
C LEU A 254 19.80 30.04 21.13
N MET A 255 18.74 30.48 20.44
CA MET A 255 18.58 30.27 18.99
C MET A 255 19.65 31.03 18.20
N HIS A 256 19.94 32.28 18.56
CA HIS A 256 21.04 33.04 17.95
C HIS A 256 22.39 32.32 18.12
N LYS A 257 22.65 31.80 19.33
CA LYS A 257 23.86 31.02 19.63
C LYS A 257 23.92 29.72 18.80
N PHE A 258 22.78 29.07 18.60
CA PHE A 258 22.67 27.86 17.78
C PHE A 258 22.87 28.14 16.28
N LYS A 259 22.22 29.17 15.73
CA LYS A 259 22.34 29.59 14.32
C LYS A 259 23.77 29.98 13.95
N SER A 260 24.46 30.66 14.87
CA SER A 260 25.86 31.10 14.71
C SER A 260 26.88 29.95 14.83
N SER A 261 26.47 28.76 15.27
CA SER A 261 27.36 27.60 15.39
C SER A 261 27.56 26.90 14.04
N SER A 262 28.82 26.69 13.66
CA SER A 262 29.18 25.88 12.48
C SER A 262 29.03 24.38 12.74
N ALA A 263 28.96 23.96 14.01
CA ALA A 263 28.94 22.56 14.42
C ALA A 263 27.62 22.19 15.11
N LYS A 264 26.48 22.53 14.50
CA LYS A 264 25.13 22.37 15.07
C LYS A 264 24.81 20.93 15.51
N LEU A 265 25.35 19.94 14.79
CA LEU A 265 25.19 18.51 15.05
C LEU A 265 26.29 17.89 15.94
N SER A 266 27.25 18.68 16.44
CA SER A 266 28.38 18.16 17.23
C SER A 266 27.93 17.43 18.49
N SER A 267 28.69 16.40 18.87
CA SER A 267 28.51 15.63 20.11
C SER A 267 29.20 16.27 21.33
N ASP A 268 29.70 17.49 21.22
CA ASP A 268 30.30 18.22 22.34
C ASP A 268 29.26 18.51 23.44
N ASP A 269 29.70 18.48 24.71
CA ASP A 269 28.80 18.62 25.86
C ASP A 269 28.10 19.99 25.89
N ASP A 270 28.80 21.08 25.54
CA ASP A 270 28.20 22.43 25.45
C ASP A 270 27.09 22.50 24.39
N MET A 271 27.30 21.89 23.22
CA MET A 271 26.31 21.85 22.16
C MET A 271 25.15 20.91 22.48
N ARG A 272 25.42 19.80 23.17
CA ARG A 272 24.37 18.90 23.69
C ARG A 272 23.49 19.60 24.71
N GLU A 273 24.09 20.36 25.63
CA GLU A 273 23.34 21.11 26.65
C GLU A 273 22.54 22.25 26.03
N LEU A 274 23.11 22.98 25.05
CA LEU A 274 22.39 23.98 24.27
C LEU A 274 21.14 23.38 23.59
N ARG A 275 21.29 22.24 22.89
CA ARG A 275 20.16 21.56 22.24
C ARG A 275 19.12 21.06 23.24
N ARG A 276 19.55 20.54 24.39
CA ARG A 276 18.65 20.09 25.47
C ARG A 276 17.82 21.24 26.02
N HIS A 277 18.44 22.40 26.22
CA HIS A 277 17.76 23.60 26.69
C HIS A 277 16.78 24.14 25.65
N LEU A 278 17.21 24.28 24.39
CA LEU A 278 16.34 24.65 23.28
C LEU A 278 15.15 23.70 23.14
N SER A 279 15.37 22.39 23.29
CA SER A 279 14.31 21.39 23.19
C SER A 279 13.24 21.59 24.25
N ARG A 280 13.64 21.90 25.50
CA ARG A 280 12.69 22.15 26.59
C ARG A 280 11.79 23.34 26.26
N LEU A 281 12.40 24.49 25.95
CA LEU A 281 11.66 25.71 25.63
C LEU A 281 10.78 25.55 24.38
N PHE A 282 11.25 24.80 23.38
CA PHE A 282 10.48 24.50 22.18
C PHE A 282 9.14 23.84 22.50
N TYR A 283 9.10 22.84 23.38
CA TYR A 283 7.85 22.14 23.69
C TYR A 283 6.91 22.97 24.58
N ASP A 284 7.46 23.83 25.44
CA ASP A 284 6.68 24.80 26.21
C ASP A 284 6.00 25.82 25.25
N ILE A 285 6.76 26.35 24.29
CA ILE A 285 6.25 27.22 23.22
C ILE A 285 5.25 26.46 22.34
N TYR A 286 5.55 25.21 21.98
CA TYR A 286 4.69 24.39 21.13
C TYR A 286 3.30 24.21 21.74
N TYR A 287 3.25 23.90 23.04
CA TYR A 287 1.98 23.80 23.75
C TYR A 287 1.18 25.11 23.69
N ASN A 288 1.82 26.26 23.93
CA ASN A 288 1.11 27.55 23.90
C ASN A 288 0.61 27.90 22.48
N VAL A 289 1.45 27.72 21.46
CA VAL A 289 1.08 27.90 20.05
C VAL A 289 -0.07 26.97 19.68
N PHE A 290 -0.01 25.70 20.09
CA PHE A 290 -1.07 24.73 19.85
C PHE A 290 -2.40 25.19 20.45
N MET A 291 -2.43 25.57 21.73
CA MET A 291 -3.64 26.01 22.42
C MET A 291 -4.28 27.25 21.81
N HIS A 292 -3.46 28.17 21.29
CA HIS A 292 -3.97 29.31 20.54
C HIS A 292 -4.51 28.88 19.17
N SER A 293 -3.79 27.99 18.47
CA SER A 293 -4.14 27.54 17.12
C SER A 293 -5.44 26.77 17.02
N VAL A 294 -5.87 26.08 18.08
CA VAL A 294 -7.15 25.34 18.09
C VAL A 294 -8.36 26.26 18.23
N GLN A 295 -8.14 27.55 18.54
CA GLN A 295 -9.19 28.58 18.65
C GLN A 295 -9.20 29.53 17.44
N ASP A 296 -8.27 29.34 16.50
CA ASP A 296 -8.05 30.22 15.36
C ASP A 296 -8.38 29.48 14.06
N ASP A 297 -9.30 30.03 13.27
CA ASP A 297 -9.71 29.44 12.00
C ASP A 297 -8.71 29.72 10.86
N ASN A 298 -7.81 30.70 11.02
CA ASN A 298 -6.90 31.14 9.97
C ASN A 298 -5.45 31.23 10.44
N LEU A 299 -4.83 30.06 10.61
CA LEU A 299 -3.43 29.98 11.04
C LEU A 299 -2.49 30.56 9.98
N PRO A 300 -1.55 31.46 10.36
CA PRO A 300 -0.45 31.88 9.50
C PRO A 300 0.41 30.70 9.04
N ALA A 301 0.96 30.77 7.82
CA ALA A 301 1.80 29.70 7.28
C ALA A 301 3.01 29.32 8.16
N PRO A 302 3.77 30.27 8.76
CA PRO A 302 4.85 29.93 9.69
C PRO A 302 4.37 29.08 10.89
N VAL A 303 3.16 29.36 11.40
CA VAL A 303 2.55 28.63 12.52
C VAL A 303 2.14 27.23 12.09
N LYS A 304 1.51 27.07 10.91
CA LYS A 304 1.17 25.74 10.35
C LYS A 304 2.43 24.90 10.14
N MET A 305 3.50 25.50 9.62
CA MET A 305 4.78 24.83 9.39
C MET A 305 5.46 24.45 10.71
N PHE A 306 5.39 25.30 11.73
CA PHE A 306 5.90 25.00 13.07
C PHE A 306 5.20 23.79 13.70
N LEU A 307 3.86 23.77 13.66
CA LEU A 307 3.06 22.72 14.29
C LEU A 307 3.21 21.36 13.60
N ASN A 308 3.29 21.32 12.26
CA ASN A 308 3.31 20.07 11.49
C ASN A 308 4.72 19.58 11.13
N PHE A 309 5.70 20.47 10.96
CA PHE A 309 7.02 20.12 10.42
C PHE A 309 8.18 20.49 11.35
N GLY A 310 7.93 21.15 12.49
CA GLY A 310 8.98 21.65 13.36
C GLY A 310 9.76 22.80 12.73
N TYR A 311 9.17 23.56 11.82
CA TYR A 311 9.78 24.78 11.28
C TYR A 311 9.85 25.88 12.36
N ILE A 312 10.86 26.75 12.34
CA ILE A 312 10.93 27.84 13.34
C ILE A 312 11.52 29.15 12.83
N ASP A 313 12.38 29.11 11.82
CA ASP A 313 13.10 30.28 11.33
C ASP A 313 13.55 30.03 9.88
N GLU A 314 13.40 31.02 9.02
CA GLU A 314 13.78 30.98 7.61
C GLU A 314 15.29 30.84 7.38
N GLU A 315 16.14 31.26 8.34
CA GLU A 315 17.60 31.17 8.21
C GLU A 315 18.15 29.74 8.38
N LEU A 316 17.33 28.81 8.87
CA LEU A 316 17.75 27.42 9.13
C LEU A 316 17.65 26.50 7.91
N LEU A 317 17.03 26.97 6.82
CA LEU A 317 16.71 26.17 5.64
C LEU A 317 17.04 26.94 4.35
N SER A 318 17.30 26.21 3.27
CA SER A 318 17.45 26.80 1.94
C SER A 318 16.12 27.29 1.37
N LYS A 319 16.17 28.28 0.48
CA LYS A 319 14.97 28.87 -0.17
C LYS A 319 14.10 27.84 -0.89
N ASP A 320 14.72 26.86 -1.54
CA ASP A 320 14.03 25.75 -2.21
C ASP A 320 13.24 24.89 -1.19
N ASN A 321 13.87 24.52 -0.07
CA ASN A 321 13.20 23.75 0.98
C ASN A 321 12.09 24.55 1.68
N LEU A 322 12.30 25.86 1.90
CA LEU A 322 11.27 26.75 2.43
C LEU A 322 10.05 26.81 1.52
N THR A 323 10.26 26.93 0.20
CA THR A 323 9.17 26.94 -0.80
C THR A 323 8.37 25.65 -0.78
N LYS A 324 9.05 24.51 -0.66
CA LYS A 324 8.40 23.19 -0.56
C LYS A 324 7.60 23.04 0.73
N LEU A 325 8.15 23.43 1.88
CA LEU A 325 7.43 23.37 3.16
C LEU A 325 6.23 24.32 3.20
N TYR A 326 6.38 25.51 2.60
CA TYR A 326 5.29 26.47 2.48
C TYR A 326 4.14 25.88 1.67
N LYS A 327 4.42 25.32 0.48
CA LYS A 327 3.43 24.59 -0.33
C LYS A 327 2.77 23.45 0.47
N LEU A 328 3.56 22.64 1.16
CA LEU A 328 3.05 21.54 2.00
C LEU A 328 2.14 22.03 3.12
N SER A 329 2.34 23.22 3.68
CA SER A 329 1.51 23.75 4.76
C SER A 329 0.03 23.95 4.38
N PHE A 330 -0.27 24.05 3.09
CA PHE A 330 -1.64 24.14 2.57
C PHE A 330 -2.26 22.77 2.27
N LEU A 331 -1.43 21.73 2.12
CA LEU A 331 -1.84 20.39 1.71
C LEU A 331 -1.83 19.38 2.84
N VAL A 332 -1.02 19.61 3.88
CA VAL A 332 -0.70 18.65 4.95
C VAL A 332 -1.94 18.07 5.62
N ASP A 333 -2.96 18.89 5.85
CA ASP A 333 -4.20 18.44 6.47
C ASP A 333 -4.90 17.36 5.63
N ASN A 334 -4.86 17.47 4.30
CA ASN A 334 -5.52 16.54 3.38
C ASN A 334 -4.66 15.32 3.03
N ILE A 335 -3.34 15.46 2.97
CA ILE A 335 -2.45 14.38 2.47
C ILE A 335 -1.80 13.56 3.59
N CYS A 336 -1.69 14.12 4.80
CA CYS A 336 -1.04 13.48 5.94
C CYS A 336 -2.00 13.09 7.08
N ASN A 337 -3.31 13.29 6.90
CA ASN A 337 -4.34 12.82 7.83
C ASN A 337 -5.42 12.05 7.08
N ASP A 338 -5.46 10.73 7.25
CA ASP A 338 -6.52 9.88 6.70
C ASP A 338 -6.49 8.48 7.32
N ASN A 339 -7.65 7.84 7.48
CA ASN A 339 -7.81 6.41 7.80
C ASN A 339 -6.89 5.89 8.93
N GLY A 340 -6.80 6.62 10.05
CA GLY A 340 -5.98 6.22 11.20
C GLY A 340 -4.53 6.72 11.15
N VAL A 341 -4.16 7.51 10.15
CA VAL A 341 -2.90 8.27 10.10
C VAL A 341 -3.17 9.72 10.50
N TYR A 342 -2.32 10.28 11.36
CA TYR A 342 -2.44 11.66 11.87
C TYR A 342 -1.09 12.35 11.86
N THR A 343 -1.03 13.64 11.54
CA THR A 343 0.09 14.48 11.99
C THR A 343 0.03 14.62 13.51
N ILE A 344 1.17 14.93 14.15
CA ILE A 344 1.16 15.18 15.60
C ILE A 344 0.18 16.29 15.97
N TYR A 345 0.04 17.31 15.12
CA TYR A 345 -0.90 18.41 15.34
C TYR A 345 -2.34 17.91 15.40
N ASN A 346 -2.76 17.10 14.43
CA ASN A 346 -4.10 16.55 14.41
C ASN A 346 -4.32 15.50 15.51
N TRP A 347 -3.31 14.68 15.82
CA TRP A 347 -3.35 13.74 16.95
C TRP A 347 -3.64 14.46 18.27
N LEU A 348 -2.93 15.55 18.55
CA LEU A 348 -3.13 16.34 19.77
C LEU A 348 -4.53 17.00 19.81
N LYS A 349 -5.12 17.35 18.66
CA LYS A 349 -6.53 17.79 18.60
C LYS A 349 -7.48 16.68 19.04
N HIS A 350 -7.30 15.45 18.55
CA HIS A 350 -8.13 14.31 18.97
C HIS A 350 -8.04 14.03 20.48
N ILE A 351 -6.88 14.26 21.11
CA ILE A 351 -6.73 14.17 22.57
C ILE A 351 -7.48 15.31 23.27
N LEU A 352 -7.29 16.55 22.81
CA LEU A 352 -7.94 17.73 23.41
C LEU A 352 -9.47 17.69 23.30
N TRP A 353 -10.00 17.16 22.19
CA TRP A 353 -11.44 16.99 21.97
C TRP A 353 -12.01 15.73 22.65
N GLY A 354 -11.16 14.89 23.25
CA GLY A 354 -11.58 13.67 23.95
C GLY A 354 -12.01 12.54 23.03
N GLU A 355 -11.66 12.59 21.75
CA GLU A 355 -11.94 11.54 20.76
C GLU A 355 -10.97 10.35 20.89
N LYS A 356 -9.77 10.61 21.39
CA LYS A 356 -8.73 9.60 21.66
C LYS A 356 -8.20 9.76 23.08
N GLU A 357 -7.84 8.64 23.70
CA GLU A 357 -7.20 8.65 25.03
C GLU A 357 -5.69 8.88 24.93
N PRO A 358 -5.03 9.46 25.95
CA PRO A 358 -3.57 9.58 25.97
C PRO A 358 -2.84 8.23 25.96
N SER A 359 -1.59 8.27 25.54
CA SER A 359 -0.72 7.11 25.37
C SER A 359 -0.18 6.64 26.71
N ASN A 360 0.06 5.34 26.86
CA ASN A 360 0.63 4.79 28.09
C ASN A 360 2.00 5.42 28.36
N ASN A 361 2.35 5.56 29.63
CA ASN A 361 3.68 6.03 30.00
C ASN A 361 4.76 4.93 29.89
N ASN A 362 6.01 5.28 30.16
CA ASN A 362 7.14 4.33 30.15
C ASN A 362 7.03 3.17 31.14
N LEU A 363 6.09 3.24 32.09
CA LEU A 363 5.76 2.17 33.04
C LEU A 363 4.52 1.37 32.59
N ASP A 364 4.08 1.57 31.35
CA ASP A 364 2.88 0.96 30.78
C ASP A 364 1.59 1.29 31.55
N GLN A 365 1.54 2.47 32.18
CA GLN A 365 0.35 2.96 32.87
C GLN A 365 -0.45 3.89 31.96
N SER A 366 -1.76 3.69 31.91
CA SER A 366 -2.68 4.65 31.30
C SER A 366 -2.74 5.97 32.09
N TYR A 367 -3.24 7.04 31.46
CA TYR A 367 -3.45 8.33 32.13
C TYR A 367 -4.25 8.20 33.44
N ASP A 368 -5.38 7.49 33.39
CA ASP A 368 -6.23 7.22 34.56
C ASP A 368 -5.48 6.51 35.70
N GLU A 369 -4.66 5.51 35.36
CA GLU A 369 -3.87 4.76 36.35
C GLU A 369 -2.79 5.64 36.97
N TYR A 370 -2.10 6.43 36.15
CA TYR A 370 -1.08 7.37 36.59
C TYR A 370 -1.66 8.43 37.54
N ILE A 371 -2.77 9.08 37.15
CA ILE A 371 -3.42 10.12 37.96
C ILE A 371 -3.96 9.55 39.27
N ARG A 372 -4.64 8.40 39.24
CA ARG A 372 -5.12 7.74 40.47
C ARG A 372 -3.97 7.40 41.42
N GLU A 373 -2.82 7.00 40.89
CA GLU A 373 -1.62 6.80 41.69
C GLU A 373 -1.10 8.13 42.28
N GLN A 374 -1.03 9.22 41.51
CA GLN A 374 -0.60 10.52 42.04
C GLN A 374 -1.55 11.06 43.12
N ILE A 375 -2.86 10.84 42.98
CA ILE A 375 -3.88 11.17 44.00
C ILE A 375 -3.64 10.32 45.25
N ARG A 376 -3.44 9.00 45.12
CA ARG A 376 -3.13 8.11 46.24
C ARG A 376 -1.85 8.52 46.97
N LEU A 377 -0.87 9.06 46.25
CA LEU A 377 0.38 9.59 46.80
C LEU A 377 0.25 11.01 47.39
N GLY A 378 -0.93 11.63 47.31
CA GLY A 378 -1.18 12.98 47.83
C GLY A 378 -0.50 14.10 47.03
N LYS A 379 -0.08 13.84 45.78
CA LYS A 379 0.55 14.84 44.90
C LYS A 379 -0.46 15.64 44.09
N ILE A 380 -1.66 15.09 43.90
CA ILE A 380 -2.79 15.72 43.22
C ILE A 380 -3.99 15.60 44.16
N GLU A 381 -4.63 16.72 44.46
CA GLU A 381 -5.79 16.76 45.36
C GLU A 381 -7.12 16.70 44.59
N ASP A 382 -7.17 17.29 43.40
CA ASP A 382 -8.39 17.38 42.59
C ASP A 382 -8.61 16.13 41.72
N GLN A 383 -9.72 15.43 41.97
CA GLN A 383 -10.13 14.27 41.18
C GLN A 383 -10.71 14.66 39.81
N GLY A 384 -11.14 15.92 39.63
CA GLY A 384 -11.68 16.45 38.39
C GLY A 384 -10.69 16.40 37.22
N ILE A 385 -9.38 16.34 37.53
CA ILE A 385 -8.30 16.25 36.54
C ILE A 385 -8.42 15.03 35.62
N LEU A 386 -9.05 13.93 36.07
CA LEU A 386 -9.24 12.72 35.27
C LEU A 386 -9.99 12.97 33.95
N ASN A 387 -10.90 13.93 33.95
CA ASN A 387 -11.72 14.28 32.79
C ASN A 387 -11.28 15.61 32.14
N ASP A 388 -10.23 16.24 32.65
CA ASP A 388 -9.72 17.50 32.09
C ASP A 388 -8.89 17.23 30.83
N THR A 389 -9.40 17.69 29.69
CA THR A 389 -8.76 17.44 28.40
C THR A 389 -7.47 18.23 28.22
N ASP A 390 -7.30 19.38 28.89
CA ASP A 390 -6.03 20.11 28.90
C ASP A 390 -4.94 19.31 29.62
N SER A 391 -5.26 18.75 30.79
CA SER A 391 -4.35 17.87 31.53
C SER A 391 -3.99 16.60 30.75
N LYS A 392 -4.95 16.01 30.03
CA LYS A 392 -4.70 14.88 29.11
C LYS A 392 -3.75 15.26 27.98
N LEU A 393 -3.96 16.43 27.37
CA LEU A 393 -3.10 16.97 26.30
C LEU A 393 -1.67 17.20 26.81
N ARG A 394 -1.51 17.87 27.95
CA ARG A 394 -0.20 18.11 28.57
C ARG A 394 0.53 16.81 28.88
N PHE A 395 -0.19 15.82 29.40
CA PHE A 395 0.35 14.49 29.63
C PHE A 395 0.82 13.84 28.32
N GLU A 396 0.01 13.90 27.25
CA GLU A 396 0.39 13.32 25.95
C GLU A 396 1.65 13.96 25.37
N ILE A 397 1.77 15.29 25.46
CA ILE A 397 2.95 16.01 24.99
C ILE A 397 4.19 15.56 25.79
N GLN A 398 4.12 15.63 27.12
CA GLN A 398 5.24 15.32 28.00
C GLN A 398 5.66 13.84 27.93
N ASN A 399 4.68 12.95 27.82
CA ASN A 399 4.91 11.51 27.84
C ASN A 399 5.31 10.99 26.46
N MET A 400 4.43 11.14 25.46
CA MET A 400 4.60 10.51 24.17
C MET A 400 5.32 11.42 23.19
N PHE A 401 4.83 12.65 22.96
CA PHE A 401 5.34 13.48 21.85
C PHE A 401 6.84 13.78 21.99
N ILE A 402 7.29 14.28 23.14
CA ILE A 402 8.70 14.65 23.36
C ILE A 402 9.64 13.46 23.14
N GLN A 403 9.26 12.30 23.67
CA GLN A 403 10.10 11.10 23.60
C GLN A 403 10.13 10.52 22.20
N THR A 404 8.96 10.41 21.56
CA THR A 404 8.83 9.77 20.26
C THR A 404 9.44 10.62 19.17
N ASN A 405 9.28 11.95 19.21
CA ASN A 405 9.95 12.87 18.27
C ASN A 405 11.48 12.70 18.32
N ARG A 406 12.04 12.53 19.53
CA ARG A 406 13.47 12.23 19.72
C ARG A 406 13.87 10.85 19.21
N MET A 407 13.01 9.85 19.38
CA MET A 407 13.28 8.47 18.94
C MET A 407 13.20 8.33 17.42
N THR A 408 12.17 8.90 16.78
CA THR A 408 11.96 8.83 15.32
C THR A 408 13.07 9.56 14.56
N TYR A 409 13.63 10.63 15.15
CA TYR A 409 14.82 11.31 14.65
C TYR A 409 16.05 10.37 14.51
N GLY A 410 16.12 9.29 15.30
CA GLY A 410 17.14 8.24 15.21
C GLY A 410 18.52 8.59 15.77
N LYS A 411 18.92 9.88 15.79
CA LYS A 411 20.21 10.34 16.31
C LYS A 411 20.05 11.11 17.63
N ALA A 412 19.81 10.39 18.72
CA ALA A 412 19.45 10.97 20.02
C ALA A 412 20.49 11.95 20.62
N SER A 413 21.77 11.90 20.19
CA SER A 413 22.84 12.79 20.65
C SER A 413 22.84 14.16 19.95
N SER A 414 22.28 14.24 18.74
CA SER A 414 22.23 15.45 17.91
C SER A 414 20.79 15.92 17.68
N PHE A 415 19.86 15.50 18.53
CA PHE A 415 18.43 15.82 18.42
C PHE A 415 18.18 17.30 18.68
N VAL A 416 17.36 17.88 17.80
CA VAL A 416 16.62 19.14 17.99
C VAL A 416 15.18 18.89 17.51
N PRO A 417 14.18 19.51 18.14
CA PRO A 417 12.78 19.30 17.77
C PRO A 417 12.32 20.17 16.59
N PHE A 418 13.25 20.89 15.96
CA PHE A 418 12.99 21.74 14.81
C PHE A 418 13.88 21.38 13.63
N MET A 419 13.41 21.72 12.43
CA MET A 419 14.04 21.37 11.17
C MET A 419 15.29 22.23 10.92
N ILE A 420 16.35 21.60 10.39
CA ILE A 420 17.60 22.26 9.99
C ILE A 420 18.07 21.65 8.67
N GLU A 421 18.72 22.46 7.84
CA GLU A 421 19.21 22.07 6.52
C GLU A 421 20.16 20.86 6.59
N GLU A 422 20.98 20.76 7.64
CA GLU A 422 21.98 19.69 7.80
C GLU A 422 21.35 18.27 7.92
N ASN A 423 20.05 18.17 8.18
CA ASN A 423 19.32 16.91 8.24
C ASN A 423 18.63 16.52 6.92
N ILE A 424 18.57 17.43 5.94
CA ILE A 424 17.94 17.19 4.63
C ILE A 424 18.98 16.56 3.69
N LEU A 425 19.00 15.23 3.65
CA LEU A 425 19.98 14.45 2.87
C LEU A 425 19.49 14.08 1.46
N SER A 426 18.25 14.40 1.12
CA SER A 426 17.59 14.09 -0.15
C SER A 426 16.50 15.13 -0.42
N PRO A 427 16.01 15.27 -1.66
CA PRO A 427 14.91 16.19 -1.94
C PRO A 427 13.70 15.91 -1.04
N LEU A 428 13.14 16.95 -0.40
CA LEU A 428 12.06 16.80 0.60
C LEU A 428 10.86 16.01 0.10
N GLY A 429 10.51 16.14 -1.19
CA GLY A 429 9.42 15.38 -1.78
C GLY A 429 9.60 13.86 -1.73
N ASN A 430 10.83 13.37 -1.79
CA ASN A 430 11.11 11.94 -1.71
C ASN A 430 11.09 11.43 -0.26
N MET A 431 11.18 12.35 0.72
CA MET A 431 11.23 12.02 2.13
C MET A 431 9.84 12.03 2.78
N LEU A 432 8.87 12.75 2.21
CA LEU A 432 7.54 12.95 2.80
C LEU A 432 6.77 11.63 2.93
N LEU A 433 6.19 11.40 4.12
CA LEU A 433 5.22 10.34 4.34
C LEU A 433 3.79 10.88 4.28
N THR A 434 3.01 10.38 3.32
CA THR A 434 1.57 10.65 3.19
C THR A 434 0.74 9.55 3.83
N ALA A 435 -0.50 9.87 4.20
CA ALA A 435 -1.44 8.90 4.72
C ALA A 435 -1.78 7.81 3.68
N ASP A 436 -1.97 8.20 2.42
CA ASP A 436 -2.23 7.28 1.31
C ASP A 436 -1.09 6.26 1.12
N TYR A 437 0.17 6.71 1.13
CA TYR A 437 1.33 5.81 1.02
C TYR A 437 1.35 4.80 2.18
N ILE A 438 1.16 5.28 3.42
CA ILE A 438 1.17 4.42 4.60
C ILE A 438 0.03 3.40 4.54
N ASN A 439 -1.19 3.83 4.23
CA ASN A 439 -2.36 2.97 4.17
C ASN A 439 -2.21 1.89 3.08
N LYS A 440 -1.76 2.26 1.88
CA LYS A 440 -1.45 1.30 0.80
C LYS A 440 -0.37 0.31 1.21
N PHE A 441 0.67 0.77 1.91
CA PHE A 441 1.72 -0.12 2.39
C PHE A 441 1.18 -1.11 3.43
N ILE A 442 0.37 -0.64 4.38
CA ILE A 442 -0.28 -1.50 5.38
C ILE A 442 -1.21 -2.53 4.72
N ASP A 443 -2.01 -2.11 3.73
CA ASP A 443 -2.88 -3.01 2.97
C ASP A 443 -2.10 -4.04 2.14
N ASN A 444 -0.97 -3.64 1.56
CA ASN A 444 -0.06 -4.57 0.90
C ASN A 444 0.46 -5.63 1.90
N VAL A 445 0.91 -5.22 3.08
CA VAL A 445 1.35 -6.18 4.11
C VAL A 445 0.21 -7.10 4.54
N LYS A 446 -1.03 -6.59 4.68
CA LYS A 446 -2.21 -7.42 4.99
C LYS A 446 -2.57 -8.37 3.87
N SER A 447 -2.32 -8.00 2.61
CA SER A 447 -2.50 -8.91 1.46
C SER A 447 -1.50 -10.06 1.47
N ILE A 448 -0.40 -9.94 2.23
CA ILE A 448 0.58 -11.00 2.43
C ILE A 448 0.28 -11.75 3.74
N ASP A 449 0.24 -11.04 4.86
CA ASP A 449 -0.06 -11.55 6.20
C ASP A 449 -1.34 -10.91 6.76
N PHE A 450 -2.47 -11.51 6.41
CA PHE A 450 -3.79 -11.03 6.80
C PHE A 450 -4.04 -11.08 8.31
N SER A 451 -3.26 -11.86 9.07
CA SER A 451 -3.50 -12.09 10.49
C SER A 451 -2.89 -11.02 11.41
N LEU A 452 -2.07 -10.12 10.86
CA LEU A 452 -1.26 -9.14 11.58
C LEU A 452 -2.05 -8.30 12.59
N PHE A 453 -3.20 -7.79 12.18
CA PHE A 453 -4.06 -6.93 13.00
C PHE A 453 -5.24 -7.67 13.64
N TYR A 454 -5.37 -8.98 13.44
CA TYR A 454 -6.48 -9.75 13.99
C TYR A 454 -6.21 -10.19 15.44
N ARG A 455 -7.27 -10.20 16.25
CA ARG A 455 -7.27 -10.65 17.65
C ARG A 455 -8.35 -11.70 17.86
N SER A 456 -8.05 -12.70 18.69
CA SER A 456 -9.07 -13.63 19.18
C SER A 456 -9.87 -12.95 20.28
N ALA A 457 -11.18 -12.79 20.05
CA ALA A 457 -12.13 -12.22 20.99
C ALA A 457 -13.19 -13.25 21.37
N MET A 458 -13.68 -13.18 22.61
CA MET A 458 -14.74 -14.07 23.08
C MET A 458 -16.10 -13.49 22.69
N TYR A 459 -16.85 -14.22 21.86
CA TYR A 459 -18.22 -13.92 21.49
C TYR A 459 -19.19 -14.72 22.34
N THR A 460 -20.21 -14.06 22.86
CA THR A 460 -21.26 -14.67 23.69
C THR A 460 -22.61 -14.16 23.22
N ASN A 461 -23.55 -15.07 22.94
CA ASN A 461 -24.91 -14.74 22.56
C ASN A 461 -25.90 -15.74 23.18
N GLU A 462 -26.40 -15.39 24.37
CA GLU A 462 -27.32 -16.24 25.13
C GLU A 462 -28.64 -16.51 24.39
N LYS A 463 -29.14 -15.52 23.63
CA LYS A 463 -30.40 -15.65 22.85
C LYS A 463 -30.31 -16.74 21.78
N LEU A 464 -29.13 -16.93 21.20
CA LEU A 464 -28.87 -17.94 20.19
C LEU A 464 -28.30 -19.24 20.79
N GLY A 465 -28.16 -19.30 22.12
CA GLY A 465 -27.57 -20.44 22.81
C GLY A 465 -26.07 -20.62 22.52
N ILE A 466 -25.35 -19.53 22.24
CA ILE A 466 -23.90 -19.50 22.01
C ILE A 466 -23.24 -19.02 23.30
N PRO A 467 -22.75 -19.92 24.17
CA PRO A 467 -22.23 -19.53 25.47
C PRO A 467 -20.91 -18.78 25.35
N ARG A 468 -19.95 -19.31 24.59
CA ARG A 468 -18.61 -18.77 24.38
C ARG A 468 -18.01 -19.33 23.10
N GLU A 469 -17.71 -18.47 22.12
CA GLU A 469 -17.00 -18.82 20.90
C GLU A 469 -15.86 -17.85 20.62
N SER A 470 -14.74 -18.33 20.08
CA SER A 470 -13.59 -17.47 19.77
C SER A 470 -13.70 -16.93 18.36
N ILE A 471 -13.98 -15.64 18.21
CA ILE A 471 -14.06 -14.95 16.92
C ILE A 471 -12.80 -14.11 16.67
N TYR A 472 -12.64 -13.63 15.44
CA TYR A 472 -11.49 -12.84 15.03
C TYR A 472 -11.91 -11.44 14.65
N ILE A 473 -11.31 -10.43 15.30
CA ILE A 473 -11.60 -9.02 15.05
C ILE A 473 -10.33 -8.29 14.65
N GLU A 474 -10.44 -7.46 13.62
CA GLU A 474 -9.35 -6.63 13.14
C GLU A 474 -9.23 -5.35 13.96
N CYS A 475 -8.03 -5.06 14.45
CA CYS A 475 -7.70 -3.91 15.29
C CYS A 475 -6.53 -3.16 14.64
N LEU A 476 -6.84 -2.21 13.75
CA LEU A 476 -5.83 -1.38 13.10
C LEU A 476 -5.21 -0.37 14.10
N PRO A 477 -3.92 -0.05 13.96
CA PRO A 477 -3.23 0.92 14.80
C PRO A 477 -3.55 2.36 14.40
N ASP A 478 -3.38 3.29 15.34
CA ASP A 478 -3.24 4.72 15.01
C ASP A 478 -1.77 5.01 14.69
N ILE A 479 -1.49 5.66 13.55
CA ILE A 479 -0.14 6.00 13.09
C ILE A 479 0.03 7.52 13.18
N ILE A 480 1.05 7.97 13.91
CA ILE A 480 1.27 9.38 14.23
C ILE A 480 2.57 9.85 13.58
N LEU A 481 2.48 10.89 12.75
CA LEU A 481 3.62 11.50 12.08
C LEU A 481 4.26 12.56 12.99
N THR A 482 5.49 12.30 13.42
CA THR A 482 6.27 13.24 14.22
C THR A 482 6.89 14.33 13.33
N PRO A 483 6.98 15.58 13.80
CA PRO A 483 7.39 16.75 13.01
C PRO A 483 8.92 16.82 12.93
N CYS A 484 9.54 15.77 12.36
CA CYS A 484 10.98 15.69 12.21
C CYS A 484 11.38 14.99 10.93
N ILE A 485 12.63 15.23 10.54
CA ILE A 485 13.35 14.38 9.61
C ILE A 485 13.99 13.24 10.40
N GLY A 486 13.59 12.01 10.12
CA GLY A 486 13.97 10.86 10.94
C GLY A 486 14.40 9.63 10.15
N THR A 487 15.01 8.70 10.88
CA THR A 487 15.54 7.44 10.33
C THR A 487 15.02 6.21 11.05
N TYR A 488 14.05 6.38 11.97
CA TYR A 488 13.56 5.29 12.80
C TYR A 488 12.06 5.39 13.03
N GLY A 489 11.41 4.24 13.13
CA GLY A 489 10.00 4.09 13.46
C GLY A 489 9.82 3.55 14.87
N VAL A 490 8.74 3.90 15.56
CA VAL A 490 8.51 3.50 16.94
C VAL A 490 7.15 2.85 17.09
N MET A 491 7.12 1.64 17.65
CA MET A 491 5.91 1.01 18.16
C MET A 491 5.78 1.39 19.66
N TRP A 492 4.90 2.34 19.98
CA TRP A 492 4.76 2.85 21.36
C TRP A 492 4.07 1.86 22.27
N GLN A 493 2.95 1.33 21.78
CA GLN A 493 2.08 0.43 22.52
C GLN A 493 1.29 -0.42 21.53
N GLU A 494 1.02 -1.66 21.93
CA GLU A 494 0.33 -2.66 21.13
C GLU A 494 -1.19 -2.65 21.33
N ILE A 495 -1.66 -2.05 22.43
CA ILE A 495 -3.07 -1.91 22.83
C ILE A 495 -3.31 -0.58 23.57
N VAL A 496 -4.57 -0.19 23.73
CA VAL A 496 -5.00 0.97 24.51
C VAL A 496 -5.73 0.47 25.76
N GLY A 497 -5.22 0.85 26.93
CA GLY A 497 -5.79 0.45 28.22
C GLY A 497 -5.69 -1.06 28.47
N ARG A 498 -6.74 -1.65 29.04
CA ARG A 498 -6.74 -3.07 29.46
C ARG A 498 -7.39 -4.02 28.44
N ASN A 499 -8.16 -3.46 27.51
CA ASN A 499 -8.82 -4.26 26.50
C ASN A 499 -7.79 -4.68 25.45
N ARG A 500 -7.65 -5.99 25.21
CA ARG A 500 -6.70 -6.53 24.23
C ARG A 500 -7.13 -6.34 22.78
N ASN A 501 -8.39 -5.95 22.61
CA ASN A 501 -9.08 -5.81 21.33
C ASN A 501 -9.14 -4.35 20.90
N THR A 502 -7.99 -3.69 20.94
CA THR A 502 -7.82 -2.28 20.57
C THR A 502 -6.60 -2.15 19.68
N GLY A 503 -6.54 -1.08 18.88
CA GLY A 503 -5.36 -0.74 18.07
C GLY A 503 -4.13 -0.40 18.90
N GLY A 504 -2.96 -0.54 18.28
CA GLY A 504 -1.70 -0.01 18.81
C GLY A 504 -1.47 1.46 18.43
N ARG A 505 -0.31 2.02 18.82
CA ARG A 505 0.15 3.35 18.39
C ARG A 505 1.55 3.29 17.83
N PHE A 506 1.67 3.73 16.59
CA PHE A 506 2.94 3.74 15.87
C PHE A 506 3.33 5.18 15.57
N MET A 507 4.62 5.48 15.62
CA MET A 507 5.15 6.78 15.24
C MET A 507 6.15 6.62 14.10
N LEU A 508 6.00 7.50 13.11
CA LEU A 508 6.89 7.63 11.98
C LEU A 508 7.29 9.10 11.85
N PRO A 509 8.52 9.42 11.43
CA PRO A 509 8.87 10.79 11.10
C PRO A 509 8.10 11.22 9.84
N ILE A 510 7.55 12.44 9.82
CA ILE A 510 6.87 12.96 8.64
C ILE A 510 7.78 13.04 7.41
N PHE A 511 9.10 13.20 7.64
CA PHE A 511 10.13 13.08 6.60
C PHE A 511 11.10 11.93 6.92
N CYS A 512 11.16 10.90 6.08
CA CYS A 512 12.08 9.77 6.21
C CYS A 512 13.39 10.02 5.44
N SER A 513 14.55 9.91 6.12
CA SER A 513 15.87 9.91 5.44
C SER A 513 16.33 8.53 4.98
N VAL A 514 15.52 7.51 5.22
CA VAL A 514 15.75 6.14 4.79
C VAL A 514 14.48 5.61 4.14
N LYS A 515 14.56 4.43 3.53
CA LYS A 515 13.41 3.76 2.92
C LYS A 515 12.28 3.60 3.95
N PRO A 516 11.08 4.19 3.72
CA PRO A 516 9.97 4.08 4.65
C PRO A 516 9.54 2.64 4.92
N GLU A 517 9.66 1.77 3.93
CA GLU A 517 9.29 0.35 4.02
C GLU A 517 10.03 -0.34 5.16
N SER A 518 11.34 -0.11 5.29
CA SER A 518 12.15 -0.69 6.35
C SER A 518 11.73 -0.23 7.75
N LEU A 519 11.25 1.02 7.89
CA LEU A 519 10.71 1.53 9.16
C LEU A 519 9.41 0.83 9.50
N ILE A 520 8.50 0.76 8.53
CA ILE A 520 7.18 0.15 8.76
C ILE A 520 7.34 -1.35 9.04
N TYR A 521 8.16 -2.09 8.28
CA TYR A 521 8.43 -3.50 8.56
C TYR A 521 8.99 -3.73 9.97
N ASN A 522 9.92 -2.89 10.41
CA ASN A 522 10.48 -2.98 11.76
C ASN A 522 9.39 -2.78 12.83
N ILE A 523 8.54 -1.76 12.67
CA ILE A 523 7.40 -1.52 13.58
C ILE A 523 6.46 -2.73 13.61
N LEU A 524 6.06 -3.27 12.46
CA LEU A 524 5.11 -4.38 12.36
C LEU A 524 5.66 -5.68 12.96
N GLY A 525 6.96 -5.94 12.78
CA GLY A 525 7.65 -7.06 13.41
C GLY A 525 7.65 -6.94 14.95
N HIS A 526 8.02 -5.77 15.48
CA HIS A 526 7.98 -5.53 16.93
C HIS A 526 6.56 -5.59 17.47
N PHE A 527 5.58 -5.09 16.74
CA PHE A 527 4.17 -5.14 17.10
C PHE A 527 3.67 -6.58 17.28
N ARG A 528 3.95 -7.47 16.32
CA ARG A 528 3.59 -8.89 16.43
C ARG A 528 4.20 -9.54 17.67
N TRP A 529 5.46 -9.25 17.93
CA TRP A 529 6.19 -9.80 19.06
C TRP A 529 5.60 -9.34 20.40
N GLU A 530 5.46 -8.02 20.60
CA GLU A 530 4.99 -7.44 21.86
C GLU A 530 3.50 -7.73 22.09
N LEU A 531 2.68 -7.73 21.04
CA LEU A 531 1.30 -8.16 21.13
C LEU A 531 1.19 -9.62 21.60
N CYS A 532 1.98 -10.53 21.02
CA CYS A 532 1.96 -11.93 21.46
C CYS A 532 2.34 -12.03 22.94
N LYS A 533 3.38 -11.30 23.39
CA LYS A 533 3.73 -11.24 24.82
C LYS A 533 2.57 -10.74 25.68
N ARG A 534 1.89 -9.67 25.25
CA ARG A 534 0.73 -9.10 25.97
C ARG A 534 -0.42 -10.11 26.09
N ILE A 535 -0.71 -10.85 25.01
CA ILE A 535 -1.77 -11.86 24.98
C ILE A 535 -1.45 -13.03 25.92
N GLN A 536 -0.20 -13.53 25.88
CA GLN A 536 0.25 -14.67 26.67
C GLN A 536 0.51 -14.35 28.14
N GLY A 537 0.75 -13.07 28.48
CA GLY A 537 1.09 -12.65 29.84
C GLY A 537 2.30 -13.40 30.36
N ASN A 538 2.21 -14.01 31.54
CA ASN A 538 3.33 -14.72 32.18
C ASN A 538 3.84 -15.95 31.40
N TYR A 539 3.08 -16.44 30.42
CA TYR A 539 3.41 -17.65 29.64
C TYR A 539 4.13 -17.34 28.33
N TRP A 540 4.48 -16.07 28.06
CA TRP A 540 5.04 -15.63 26.77
C TRP A 540 6.33 -16.36 26.35
N ASN A 541 7.11 -16.87 27.30
CA ASN A 541 8.34 -17.64 27.07
C ASN A 541 8.25 -19.10 27.50
N ASN A 542 7.05 -19.61 27.82
CA ASN A 542 6.87 -20.98 28.27
C ASN A 542 6.60 -21.91 27.07
N VAL A 543 7.53 -22.81 26.78
CA VAL A 543 7.42 -23.75 25.64
C VAL A 543 6.26 -24.76 25.79
N SER A 544 5.77 -24.98 27.01
CA SER A 544 4.58 -25.81 27.24
C SER A 544 3.31 -25.15 26.67
N GLU A 545 3.27 -23.81 26.66
CA GLU A 545 2.22 -23.01 26.05
C GLU A 545 2.74 -22.46 24.71
N LYS A 546 2.50 -23.22 23.64
CA LYS A 546 3.03 -22.88 22.32
C LYS A 546 2.42 -21.59 21.79
N SER A 547 3.27 -20.61 21.57
CA SER A 547 2.96 -19.30 20.99
C SER A 547 4.11 -18.84 20.10
N LEU A 548 3.89 -17.77 19.34
CA LEU A 548 4.93 -17.15 18.52
C LEU A 548 6.19 -16.85 19.34
N THR A 549 5.99 -16.16 20.47
CA THR A 549 7.09 -15.72 21.32
C THR A 549 7.75 -16.87 22.05
N SER A 550 7.00 -17.87 22.53
CA SER A 550 7.59 -18.97 23.29
C SER A 550 8.43 -19.90 22.41
N GLU A 551 7.95 -20.24 21.21
CA GLU A 551 8.70 -21.07 20.27
C GLU A 551 9.89 -20.33 19.65
N TYR A 552 9.73 -19.05 19.30
CA TYR A 552 10.84 -18.26 18.73
C TYR A 552 11.90 -17.93 19.78
N TYR A 553 11.50 -17.70 21.03
CA TYR A 553 12.41 -17.50 22.15
C TYR A 553 13.24 -18.76 22.43
N ASP A 554 12.60 -19.93 22.50
CA ASP A 554 13.30 -21.22 22.67
C ASP A 554 14.28 -21.48 21.52
N TYR A 555 13.85 -21.24 20.28
CA TYR A 555 14.68 -21.32 19.09
C TYR A 555 15.96 -20.47 19.21
N LEU A 556 15.84 -19.18 19.53
CA LEU A 556 16.99 -18.29 19.67
C LEU A 556 17.82 -18.58 20.92
N GLN A 557 17.23 -19.11 21.99
CA GLN A 557 17.97 -19.47 23.20
C GLN A 557 18.84 -20.71 22.98
N PHE A 558 18.33 -21.70 22.26
CA PHE A 558 18.95 -23.02 22.12
C PHE A 558 19.50 -23.32 20.71
N TYR A 559 19.59 -22.33 19.82
CA TYR A 559 20.06 -22.50 18.43
C TYR A 559 21.40 -23.26 18.32
N ARG A 560 22.33 -23.08 19.27
CA ARG A 560 23.64 -23.77 19.27
C ARG A 560 23.50 -25.30 19.37
N LYS A 561 22.51 -25.78 20.12
CA LYS A 561 22.23 -27.21 20.35
C LYS A 561 21.23 -27.78 19.34
N ASN A 562 20.62 -26.93 18.51
CA ASN A 562 19.61 -27.34 17.55
C ASN A 562 20.23 -28.14 16.39
N ARG A 563 19.76 -29.38 16.19
CA ARG A 563 20.24 -30.30 15.15
C ARG A 563 19.68 -29.98 13.76
N ASP A 564 18.59 -29.21 13.69
CA ASP A 564 18.00 -28.77 12.42
C ASP A 564 18.74 -27.57 11.79
N LEU A 565 19.76 -27.03 12.47
CA LEU A 565 20.58 -25.92 11.99
C LEU A 565 22.00 -26.40 11.63
N SER A 566 22.48 -26.03 10.45
CA SER A 566 23.88 -26.22 10.05
C SER A 566 24.79 -25.23 10.76
N ASP A 567 26.09 -25.55 10.87
CA ASP A 567 27.06 -24.69 11.56
C ASP A 567 27.20 -23.29 10.92
N PRO A 568 27.22 -23.13 9.58
CA PRO A 568 27.20 -21.79 8.96
C PRO A 568 25.97 -20.95 9.35
N VAL A 569 24.80 -21.59 9.50
CA VAL A 569 23.57 -20.90 9.93
C VAL A 569 23.67 -20.48 11.39
N LYS A 570 24.26 -21.32 12.26
CA LYS A 570 24.50 -20.96 13.66
C LYS A 570 25.45 -19.77 13.79
N ASP A 571 26.50 -19.70 12.98
CA ASP A 571 27.42 -18.56 12.97
C ASP A 571 26.76 -17.27 12.48
N LYS A 572 25.93 -17.36 11.42
CA LYS A 572 25.11 -16.23 10.96
C LYS A 572 24.14 -15.74 12.04
N LEU A 573 23.48 -16.65 12.76
CA LEU A 573 22.60 -16.30 13.89
C LEU A 573 23.37 -15.65 15.03
N LYS A 574 24.57 -16.15 15.37
CA LYS A 574 25.43 -15.54 16.38
C LYS A 574 25.79 -14.10 16.01
N SER A 575 26.14 -13.85 14.74
CA SER A 575 26.41 -12.50 14.23
C SER A 575 25.17 -11.60 14.32
N THR A 576 24.02 -12.10 13.88
CA THR A 576 22.74 -11.37 13.91
C THR A 576 22.36 -11.00 15.34
N MET A 577 22.43 -11.96 16.27
CA MET A 577 22.21 -11.75 17.70
C MET A 577 23.13 -10.70 18.30
N THR A 578 24.41 -10.72 17.93
CA THR A 578 25.40 -9.73 18.40
C THR A 578 25.03 -8.33 17.90
N SER A 579 24.69 -8.20 16.61
CA SER A 579 24.28 -6.92 16.01
C SER A 579 22.96 -6.39 16.58
N ALA A 580 22.07 -7.29 17.01
CA ALA A 580 20.81 -6.98 17.69
C ALA A 580 20.98 -6.76 19.22
N ARG A 581 22.22 -6.71 19.72
CA ARG A 581 22.53 -6.57 21.17
C ARG A 581 21.85 -7.63 22.04
N ASN A 582 21.71 -8.84 21.50
CA ASN A 582 20.99 -9.96 22.09
C ASN A 582 19.49 -9.71 22.36
N ASN A 583 18.87 -8.73 21.71
CA ASN A 583 17.43 -8.52 21.76
C ASN A 583 16.72 -9.46 20.78
N PHE A 584 15.92 -10.39 21.30
CA PHE A 584 15.22 -11.39 20.47
C PHE A 584 14.09 -10.75 19.65
N SER A 585 13.45 -9.71 20.18
CA SER A 585 12.41 -8.94 19.47
C SER A 585 12.98 -8.28 18.21
N GLU A 586 14.20 -7.74 18.30
CA GLU A 586 14.92 -7.15 17.16
C GLU A 586 15.29 -8.20 16.11
N VAL A 587 15.73 -9.38 16.52
CA VAL A 587 16.01 -10.48 15.57
C VAL A 587 14.73 -10.96 14.91
N PHE A 588 13.64 -11.09 15.67
CA PHE A 588 12.33 -11.43 15.13
C PHE A 588 11.85 -10.39 14.10
N ALA A 589 11.97 -9.09 14.39
CA ALA A 589 11.54 -8.04 13.48
C ALA A 589 12.29 -8.09 12.14
N ARG A 590 13.59 -8.40 12.14
CA ARG A 590 14.38 -8.60 10.91
C ARG A 590 14.01 -9.86 10.15
N ASP A 591 13.73 -10.96 10.86
CA ASP A 591 13.22 -12.18 10.22
C ASP A 591 11.81 -11.93 9.64
N TYR A 592 10.97 -11.12 10.29
CA TYR A 592 9.64 -10.76 9.81
C TYR A 592 9.70 -9.87 8.57
N GLU A 593 10.61 -8.89 8.51
CA GLU A 593 10.88 -8.13 7.28
C GLU A 593 11.22 -9.06 6.11
N GLN A 594 12.10 -10.05 6.34
CA GLN A 594 12.45 -11.04 5.32
C GLN A 594 11.29 -11.98 4.98
N TRP A 595 10.44 -12.29 5.97
CA TRP A 595 9.25 -13.12 5.78
C TRP A 595 8.26 -12.46 4.81
N ILE A 596 7.99 -11.18 5.00
CA ILE A 596 7.06 -10.44 4.16
C ILE A 596 7.68 -10.06 2.82
N SER A 597 8.95 -9.62 2.80
CA SER A 597 9.57 -9.03 1.60
C SER A 597 10.22 -10.02 0.64
N TYR A 598 10.44 -11.28 1.05
CA TYR A 598 11.14 -12.27 0.23
C TYR A 598 10.51 -13.66 0.30
N GLU A 599 10.14 -14.13 1.48
CA GLU A 599 9.59 -15.49 1.61
C GLU A 599 8.18 -15.61 1.02
N SER A 600 7.45 -14.50 0.91
CA SER A 600 6.13 -14.42 0.29
C SER A 600 6.16 -14.71 -1.22
N SER A 601 7.23 -14.33 -1.93
CA SER A 601 7.47 -14.71 -3.34
C SER A 601 8.18 -16.06 -3.52
N GLY A 602 8.52 -16.75 -2.42
CA GLY A 602 9.25 -18.02 -2.44
C GLY A 602 10.77 -17.91 -2.45
N SER A 603 11.31 -16.70 -2.23
CA SER A 603 12.74 -16.45 -2.05
C SER A 603 13.18 -16.85 -0.63
N ASN A 604 13.73 -18.05 -0.51
CA ASN A 604 14.19 -18.64 0.76
C ASN A 604 15.37 -17.87 1.38
N ARG A 605 15.10 -16.93 2.30
CA ARG A 605 16.11 -16.15 3.05
C ARG A 605 16.27 -16.61 4.50
N LEU A 606 15.18 -17.09 5.09
CA LEU A 606 15.13 -17.59 6.45
C LEU A 606 15.67 -19.03 6.52
N ASN A 607 16.08 -19.43 7.72
CA ASN A 607 16.40 -20.83 7.97
C ASN A 607 15.10 -21.64 8.21
N LYS A 608 15.24 -22.97 8.15
CA LYS A 608 14.13 -23.92 8.29
C LYS A 608 13.32 -23.75 9.59
N VAL A 609 13.97 -23.40 10.70
CA VAL A 609 13.31 -23.28 12.01
C VAL A 609 12.53 -21.97 12.09
N SER A 610 13.15 -20.84 11.75
CA SER A 610 12.44 -19.54 11.66
C SER A 610 11.24 -19.62 10.72
N ARG A 611 11.42 -20.19 9.52
CA ARG A 611 10.35 -20.36 8.53
C ARG A 611 9.15 -21.15 9.07
N LEU A 612 9.41 -22.24 9.78
CA LEU A 612 8.36 -23.07 10.36
C LEU A 612 7.54 -22.30 11.42
N ILE A 613 8.22 -21.51 12.26
CA ILE A 613 7.56 -20.68 13.28
C ILE A 613 6.73 -19.57 12.60
N MET A 614 7.30 -18.87 11.61
CA MET A 614 6.61 -17.83 10.86
C MET A 614 5.35 -18.37 10.16
N SER A 615 5.45 -19.52 9.48
CA SER A 615 4.30 -20.14 8.80
C SER A 615 3.13 -20.46 9.73
N LYS A 616 3.41 -20.73 11.01
CA LYS A 616 2.39 -21.09 12.00
C LYS A 616 1.68 -19.87 12.59
N TYR A 617 2.39 -18.75 12.75
CA TYR A 617 1.93 -17.60 13.55
C TYR A 617 1.81 -16.29 12.77
N CYS A 618 2.43 -16.21 11.60
CA CYS A 618 2.33 -15.13 10.61
C CYS A 618 1.97 -15.75 9.25
N PRO A 619 0.83 -16.46 9.15
CA PRO A 619 0.44 -17.18 7.95
C PRO A 619 0.29 -16.23 6.76
N PHE A 620 0.81 -16.64 5.61
CA PHE A 620 0.50 -15.95 4.36
C PHE A 620 -0.96 -16.13 3.98
N VAL A 621 -1.54 -15.24 3.18
CA VAL A 621 -2.86 -15.45 2.56
C VAL A 621 -2.90 -16.72 1.70
N LYS A 622 -4.09 -17.28 1.53
CA LYS A 622 -4.34 -18.56 0.85
C LYS A 622 -3.69 -18.62 -0.53
N ASP A 623 -3.80 -17.57 -1.34
CA ASP A 623 -3.25 -17.57 -2.70
C ASP A 623 -1.72 -17.70 -2.70
N ILE A 624 -1.04 -17.05 -1.76
CA ILE A 624 0.41 -17.19 -1.57
C ILE A 624 0.74 -18.59 -1.06
N ARG A 625 -0.03 -19.11 -0.08
CA ARG A 625 0.18 -20.47 0.44
C ARG A 625 0.03 -21.52 -0.66
N ASP A 626 -1.00 -21.42 -1.50
CA ASP A 626 -1.28 -22.35 -2.59
C ASP A 626 -0.13 -22.38 -3.61
N LYS A 627 0.45 -21.21 -3.95
CA LYS A 627 1.66 -21.10 -4.79
C LYS A 627 2.89 -21.72 -4.11
N LEU A 628 3.14 -21.39 -2.84
CA LEU A 628 4.33 -21.84 -2.11
C LEU A 628 4.28 -23.32 -1.71
N LYS A 629 3.11 -23.95 -1.70
CA LYS A 629 2.93 -25.36 -1.33
C LYS A 629 3.73 -26.32 -2.21
N MET A 630 3.97 -25.94 -3.47
CA MET A 630 4.82 -26.69 -4.41
C MET A 630 6.29 -26.73 -3.99
N ASN A 631 6.75 -25.76 -3.19
CA ASN A 631 8.12 -25.69 -2.71
C ASN A 631 8.27 -26.46 -1.38
N PRO A 632 9.11 -27.51 -1.32
CA PRO A 632 9.29 -28.35 -0.12
C PRO A 632 9.71 -27.59 1.14
N SER A 633 10.25 -26.38 0.98
CA SER A 633 10.70 -25.53 2.09
C SER A 633 9.53 -25.01 2.94
N TYR A 634 8.34 -24.89 2.36
CA TYR A 634 7.15 -24.28 2.98
C TYR A 634 6.06 -25.30 3.32
N THR A 635 6.02 -26.43 2.61
CA THR A 635 4.94 -27.43 2.69
C THR A 635 4.56 -27.80 4.13
N LYS A 636 5.55 -28.17 4.97
CA LYS A 636 5.29 -28.58 6.37
C LYS A 636 4.62 -27.48 7.21
N GLY A 637 5.05 -26.23 7.05
CA GLY A 637 4.50 -25.10 7.81
C GLY A 637 3.05 -24.80 7.40
N ILE A 638 2.81 -24.79 6.09
CA ILE A 638 1.50 -24.55 5.49
C ILE A 638 0.51 -25.65 5.89
N GLU A 639 0.89 -26.94 5.80
CA GLU A 639 0.02 -28.06 6.17
C GLU A 639 -0.39 -28.02 7.65
N ILE A 640 0.52 -27.65 8.55
CA ILE A 640 0.21 -27.50 9.98
C ILE A 640 -0.82 -26.39 10.18
N TYR A 641 -0.63 -25.25 9.51
CA TYR A 641 -1.54 -24.12 9.60
C TYR A 641 -2.93 -24.47 9.05
N GLU A 642 -3.01 -24.98 7.82
CA GLU A 642 -4.26 -25.37 7.17
C GLU A 642 -5.04 -26.43 7.97
N LYS A 643 -4.34 -27.42 8.54
CA LYS A 643 -4.97 -28.43 9.41
C LYS A 643 -5.61 -27.79 10.64
N ASN A 644 -4.97 -26.80 11.26
CA ASN A 644 -5.53 -26.11 12.41
C ASN A 644 -6.76 -25.28 12.02
N CYS A 645 -6.71 -24.58 10.87
CA CYS A 645 -7.86 -23.84 10.34
C CYS A 645 -9.03 -24.79 10.02
N ALA A 646 -8.77 -25.93 9.39
CA ALA A 646 -9.79 -26.92 9.05
C ALA A 646 -10.51 -27.48 10.29
N ILE A 647 -9.79 -27.70 11.39
CA ILE A 647 -10.41 -28.14 12.66
C ILE A 647 -11.40 -27.09 13.16
N GLN A 648 -11.03 -25.81 13.13
CA GLN A 648 -11.88 -24.71 13.59
C GLN A 648 -13.06 -24.45 12.64
N LEU A 649 -12.84 -24.51 11.33
CA LEU A 649 -13.91 -24.41 10.34
C LEU A 649 -14.95 -25.52 10.51
N ASN A 650 -14.51 -26.75 10.81
CA ASN A 650 -15.42 -27.85 11.11
C ASN A 650 -16.25 -27.60 12.37
N HIS A 651 -15.65 -27.03 13.42
CA HIS A 651 -16.36 -26.62 14.64
C HIS A 651 -17.43 -25.58 14.33
N PHE A 652 -17.10 -24.50 13.61
CA PHE A 652 -18.07 -23.50 13.19
C PHE A 652 -19.15 -24.08 12.26
N GLY A 653 -18.81 -24.99 11.35
CA GLY A 653 -19.77 -25.68 10.50
C GLY A 653 -20.78 -26.54 11.28
N LEU A 654 -20.37 -27.16 12.38
CA LEU A 654 -21.28 -27.85 13.31
C LEU A 654 -22.20 -26.87 14.04
N LEU A 655 -21.66 -25.74 14.50
CA LEU A 655 -22.45 -24.68 15.13
C LEU A 655 -23.50 -24.11 14.18
N CYS A 656 -23.14 -23.78 12.94
CA CYS A 656 -24.06 -23.28 11.92
C CYS A 656 -25.19 -24.28 11.62
N ARG A 657 -24.88 -25.58 11.51
CA ARG A 657 -25.90 -26.62 11.34
C ARG A 657 -26.85 -26.73 12.54
N SER A 658 -26.33 -26.59 13.76
CA SER A 658 -27.13 -26.59 14.99
C SER A 658 -28.08 -25.39 15.05
N LEU A 659 -27.64 -24.21 14.65
CA LEU A 659 -28.47 -23.01 14.56
C LEU A 659 -29.56 -23.15 13.48
N ALA A 660 -29.18 -23.62 12.29
CA ALA A 660 -30.12 -23.85 11.18
C ALA A 660 -31.21 -24.88 11.55
N ALA A 661 -30.86 -25.95 12.25
CA ALA A 661 -31.83 -26.94 12.74
C ALA A 661 -32.85 -26.37 13.74
N LYS A 662 -32.51 -25.27 14.43
CA LYS A 662 -33.41 -24.53 15.32
C LYS A 662 -34.18 -23.42 14.61
N GLY A 663 -33.99 -23.24 13.30
CA GLY A 663 -34.58 -22.14 12.52
C GLY A 663 -33.98 -20.77 12.87
N LEU A 664 -32.76 -20.73 13.40
CA LEU A 664 -32.08 -19.49 13.79
C LEU A 664 -31.07 -19.07 12.72
N GLU A 665 -30.96 -17.78 12.48
CA GLU A 665 -29.95 -17.21 11.57
C GLU A 665 -28.55 -17.27 12.18
N VAL A 666 -27.55 -17.49 11.31
CA VAL A 666 -26.14 -17.49 11.70
C VAL A 666 -25.66 -16.05 11.91
N PRO A 667 -25.10 -15.72 13.09
CA PRO A 667 -24.56 -14.38 13.35
C PRO A 667 -23.43 -13.99 12.40
N ASP A 668 -23.34 -12.72 12.07
CA ASP A 668 -22.29 -12.21 11.19
C ASP A 668 -20.89 -12.34 11.80
N GLU A 669 -20.76 -12.34 13.13
CA GLU A 669 -19.48 -12.59 13.80
C GLU A 669 -18.96 -13.99 13.53
N ILE A 670 -19.85 -14.99 13.46
CA ILE A 670 -19.50 -16.37 13.13
C ILE A 670 -19.13 -16.49 11.65
N LYS A 671 -19.88 -15.83 10.75
CA LYS A 671 -19.56 -15.80 9.31
C LYS A 671 -18.18 -15.17 9.07
N LYS A 672 -17.90 -14.02 9.70
CA LYS A 672 -16.58 -13.34 9.62
C LYS A 672 -15.45 -14.19 10.19
N ALA A 673 -15.69 -14.91 11.28
CA ALA A 673 -14.70 -15.86 11.82
C ALA A 673 -14.38 -16.99 10.84
N MET A 674 -15.40 -17.54 10.16
CA MET A 674 -15.20 -18.55 9.11
C MET A 674 -14.48 -17.97 7.89
N GLU A 675 -14.81 -16.75 7.47
CA GLU A 675 -14.12 -16.04 6.39
C GLU A 675 -12.64 -15.86 6.72
N TYR A 676 -12.32 -15.36 7.92
CA TYR A 676 -10.95 -15.23 8.41
C TYR A 676 -10.18 -16.55 8.35
N LEU A 677 -10.77 -17.65 8.80
CA LEU A 677 -10.13 -18.98 8.78
C LEU A 677 -9.97 -19.56 7.36
N SER A 678 -10.67 -18.99 6.39
CA SER A 678 -10.62 -19.41 4.98
C SER A 678 -9.67 -18.56 4.13
N ARG A 679 -9.21 -17.41 4.66
CA ARG A 679 -8.12 -16.61 4.11
C ARG A 679 -6.78 -17.34 4.27
#